data_AF-A0A853F2A9-F1
#
_entry.id   AF-A0A853F2A9-F1
#
_cell.length_a   1.000
_cell.length_b   1.000
_cell.length_c   1.000
_cell.angle_alpha   90.00
_cell.angle_beta   90.00
_cell.angle_gamma   90.00
#
_symmetry.space_group_name_H-M   'P 1'
#
loop_
_entity.id
_entity.type
_entity.pdbx_description
1 polymer ?
#
loop_
_entity_poly.entity_id
_entity_poly.type
_entity_poly.pdbx_seq_one_letter_code
_entity_poly.pdbx_strand_id
1 'polypeptide(L)'
;SAPAPSPPAPPRPPRPEPATEPAPPEQIGSVDELYVTGLHLDQYRHATRSPEPYWLEALRRDPGDERTHVALAARRMRDGRLDDAEQHLRAAVGRLTLRNPNPRDGEAHYRLGLVLARLGRSDEARAALGTASWDRAWLDPAVIATARLDLADGRPARLAAAVEDLQALVARSPVHVQGRNLLAVALRRRSGTAGPSACSTGPSARGTSPSGGPRSAHGDDLAALALVRETLALDPLDAWARDLADRWGEPAQVSSDPTVLVDVALEHASAGEVDAALGLLARAASLPTVSGQRNVAPVAWLHAADLELARGDQDAVDRALAAARSAPRDWCFPSATEDDALAQLRQARPGDPLVLGLAGHRLYAAGRRDEAVEAWQASVDADETDPVVLRSLGLAAYDLLGDGERAARCYAQARALRPDDARLLYEADQLAARRGAAAADRVETLTSRADLVATRDDLTVQLAGLLTTLDRADEALDLLAGRSFQPWEGGEGTVLAAWDDAHRTLALAALDGGDPDRALAHARAALAPVASLGEARHPLDSTADLHLLLGDALVASGRDHEAREAWQIAADQQGGVEGMTPEICSEQTAASATALHRLGRRDEAARLRDVLARHVSEQASVVAVVDYFATSLPSLLLFAEDVQATHDSRVRTLQTLLAGLDDQLDQPDQLDPTSNQSSRRRDR
;
A
#
# COMPACT_ATOMS: atom_id res chain seq x y z
N SER A 1 64.59 -10.75 -8.41
CA SER A 1 63.40 -11.14 -9.18
C SER A 1 62.35 -10.08 -9.00
N ALA A 2 61.98 -9.36 -10.07
CA ALA A 2 60.88 -8.41 -10.01
C ALA A 2 59.56 -9.19 -9.88
N PRO A 3 58.57 -8.72 -9.10
CA PRO A 3 57.27 -9.36 -8.99
C PRO A 3 56.59 -9.35 -10.36
N ALA A 4 56.03 -10.50 -10.74
CA ALA A 4 55.28 -10.64 -11.98
C ALA A 4 54.09 -9.65 -11.98
N PRO A 5 53.81 -8.98 -13.11
CA PRO A 5 52.68 -8.07 -13.19
C PRO A 5 51.37 -8.83 -12.93
N SER A 6 50.54 -8.26 -12.05
CA SER A 6 49.21 -8.79 -11.76
C SER A 6 48.41 -8.93 -13.07
N PRO A 7 47.64 -10.02 -13.24
CA PRO A 7 46.82 -10.19 -14.43
C PRO A 7 45.84 -9.02 -14.57
N PRO A 8 45.56 -8.56 -15.79
CA PRO A 8 44.62 -7.46 -16.01
C PRO A 8 43.26 -7.84 -15.41
N ALA A 9 42.66 -6.90 -14.66
CA ALA A 9 41.33 -7.07 -14.12
C ALA A 9 40.36 -7.42 -15.26
N PRO A 10 39.44 -8.38 -15.06
CA PRO A 10 38.46 -8.73 -16.08
C PRO A 10 37.66 -7.48 -16.48
N PRO A 11 37.30 -7.34 -17.77
CA PRO A 11 36.53 -6.19 -18.22
C PRO A 11 35.24 -6.11 -17.41
N ARG A 12 34.97 -4.93 -16.84
CA ARG A 12 33.70 -4.69 -16.15
C ARG A 12 32.57 -4.97 -17.14
N PRO A 13 31.55 -5.74 -16.75
CA PRO A 13 30.41 -5.96 -17.63
C PRO A 13 29.80 -4.60 -18.01
N PRO A 14 29.26 -4.48 -19.25
CA PRO A 14 28.58 -3.26 -19.66
C PRO A 14 27.49 -2.92 -18.64
N ARG A 15 27.35 -1.62 -18.35
CA ARG A 15 26.24 -1.15 -17.51
C ARG A 15 24.94 -1.53 -18.22
N PRO A 16 23.93 -2.07 -17.51
CA PRO A 16 22.63 -2.31 -18.10
C PRO A 16 22.07 -0.99 -18.65
N GLU A 17 21.39 -1.06 -19.79
CA GLU A 17 20.70 0.10 -20.35
C GLU A 17 19.59 0.55 -19.39
N PRO A 18 19.37 1.86 -19.22
CA PRO A 18 18.27 2.37 -18.42
C PRO A 18 16.92 1.84 -18.92
N ALA A 19 15.99 1.62 -18.00
CA ALA A 19 14.61 1.30 -18.36
C ALA A 19 13.97 2.47 -19.14
N THR A 20 13.05 2.15 -20.05
CA THR A 20 12.30 3.13 -20.86
C THR A 20 10.80 3.00 -20.60
N GLU A 21 10.07 4.12 -20.55
CA GLU A 21 8.61 4.13 -20.44
C GLU A 21 7.98 3.45 -21.68
N PRO A 22 7.03 2.52 -21.52
CA PRO A 22 6.29 1.95 -22.64
C PRO A 22 5.43 3.02 -23.32
N ALA A 23 5.32 2.96 -24.65
CA ALA A 23 4.46 3.86 -25.40
C ALA A 23 2.98 3.73 -24.96
N PRO A 24 2.14 4.75 -25.18
CA PRO A 24 0.69 4.64 -24.97
C PRO A 24 0.08 3.47 -25.77
N PRO A 25 -0.98 2.82 -25.27
CA PRO A 25 -1.58 1.64 -25.93
C PRO A 25 -1.90 1.85 -27.41
N GLU A 26 -2.40 3.02 -27.79
CA GLU A 26 -2.82 3.33 -29.15
C GLU A 26 -1.64 3.39 -30.13
N GLN A 27 -0.42 3.64 -29.63
CA GLN A 27 0.80 3.78 -30.42
C GLN A 27 1.57 2.46 -30.58
N ILE A 28 1.32 1.49 -29.72
CA ILE A 28 1.91 0.15 -29.84
C ILE A 28 1.23 -0.55 -31.02
N GLY A 29 2.01 -1.04 -31.99
CA GLY A 29 1.47 -1.61 -33.24
C GLY A 29 0.98 -3.05 -33.14
N SER A 30 1.49 -3.82 -32.18
CA SER A 30 1.27 -5.27 -32.07
C SER A 30 0.38 -5.66 -30.89
N VAL A 31 -0.56 -6.58 -31.12
CA VAL A 31 -1.34 -7.22 -30.03
C VAL A 31 -0.43 -7.96 -29.05
N ASP A 32 0.66 -8.56 -29.55
CA ASP A 32 1.64 -9.26 -28.71
C ASP A 32 2.38 -8.31 -27.77
N GLU A 33 2.81 -7.15 -28.30
CA GLU A 33 3.52 -6.14 -27.52
C GLU A 33 2.59 -5.46 -26.50
N LEU A 34 1.33 -5.21 -26.86
CA LEU A 34 0.29 -4.74 -25.93
C LEU A 34 0.10 -5.73 -24.76
N TYR A 35 0.01 -7.02 -25.07
CA TYR A 35 -0.14 -8.07 -24.07
C TYR A 35 1.06 -8.12 -23.10
N VAL A 36 2.28 -8.17 -23.63
CA VAL A 36 3.52 -8.24 -22.83
C VAL A 36 3.74 -6.95 -22.02
N THR A 37 3.39 -5.78 -22.55
CA THR A 37 3.43 -4.52 -21.82
C THR A 37 2.46 -4.53 -20.63
N GLY A 38 1.24 -5.02 -20.83
CA GLY A 38 0.29 -5.20 -19.73
C GLY A 38 0.80 -6.20 -18.68
N LEU A 39 1.43 -7.31 -19.08
CA LEU A 39 2.06 -8.24 -18.14
C LEU A 39 3.16 -7.57 -17.31
N HIS A 40 4.02 -6.78 -17.95
CA HIS A 40 5.06 -6.02 -17.27
C HIS A 40 4.47 -5.11 -16.19
N LEU A 41 3.46 -4.30 -16.55
CA LEU A 41 2.82 -3.37 -15.63
C LEU A 41 2.11 -4.08 -14.46
N ASP A 42 1.47 -5.23 -14.72
CA ASP A 42 0.81 -6.02 -13.66
C ASP A 42 1.82 -6.69 -12.72
N GLN A 43 2.91 -7.23 -13.27
CA GLN A 43 3.96 -7.90 -12.49
C GLN A 43 4.63 -6.95 -11.50
N TYR A 44 4.95 -5.73 -11.94
CA TYR A 44 5.59 -4.72 -11.10
C TYR A 44 4.61 -3.89 -10.26
N ARG A 45 3.29 -4.16 -10.37
CA ARG A 45 2.22 -3.39 -9.69
C ARG A 45 2.43 -1.90 -9.86
N HIS A 46 2.64 -1.47 -11.10
CA HIS A 46 3.13 -0.14 -11.43
C HIS A 46 2.27 0.96 -10.76
N ALA A 47 2.91 1.87 -10.03
CA ALA A 47 2.22 2.84 -9.18
C ALA A 47 1.34 3.83 -9.97
N THR A 48 1.74 4.17 -11.19
CA THR A 48 1.16 5.28 -11.98
C THR A 48 0.50 4.84 -13.30
N ARG A 49 0.53 3.54 -13.62
CA ARG A 49 0.04 3.01 -14.91
C ARG A 49 -0.71 1.70 -14.70
N SER A 50 -1.93 1.65 -15.23
CA SER A 50 -2.71 0.42 -15.24
C SER A 50 -2.31 -0.47 -16.42
N PRO A 51 -2.23 -1.80 -16.25
CA PRO A 51 -2.06 -2.74 -17.37
C PRO A 51 -3.32 -2.84 -18.24
N GLU A 52 -4.48 -2.48 -17.70
CA GLU A 52 -5.78 -2.74 -18.30
C GLU A 52 -6.02 -2.01 -19.65
N PRO A 53 -5.65 -0.73 -19.83
CA PRO A 53 -5.76 -0.06 -21.12
C PRO A 53 -5.01 -0.77 -22.26
N TYR A 54 -3.85 -1.36 -21.98
CA TYR A 54 -3.06 -2.12 -22.96
C TYR A 54 -3.80 -3.39 -23.40
N TRP A 55 -4.36 -4.12 -22.44
CA TRP A 55 -5.16 -5.32 -22.71
C TRP A 55 -6.50 -5.01 -23.39
N LEU A 56 -7.16 -3.91 -23.04
CA LEU A 56 -8.38 -3.48 -23.71
C LEU A 56 -8.12 -3.08 -25.17
N GLU A 57 -7.00 -2.39 -25.44
CA GLU A 57 -6.59 -2.07 -26.81
C GLU A 57 -6.22 -3.33 -27.61
N ALA A 58 -5.59 -4.32 -26.96
CA ALA A 58 -5.33 -5.62 -27.58
C ALA A 58 -6.64 -6.32 -28.00
N LEU A 59 -7.64 -6.37 -27.11
CA LEU A 59 -8.96 -6.95 -27.43
C LEU A 59 -9.76 -6.13 -28.44
N ARG A 60 -9.56 -4.81 -28.52
CA ARG A 60 -10.16 -3.99 -29.57
C ARG A 60 -9.67 -4.41 -30.96
N ARG A 61 -8.42 -4.88 -31.06
CA ARG A 61 -7.77 -5.28 -32.33
C ARG A 61 -7.95 -6.76 -32.66
N ASP A 62 -7.80 -7.65 -31.66
CA ASP A 62 -8.17 -9.07 -31.75
C ASP A 62 -9.13 -9.41 -30.60
N PRO A 63 -10.45 -9.33 -30.83
CA PRO A 63 -11.46 -9.65 -29.82
C PRO A 63 -11.41 -11.09 -29.30
N GLY A 64 -10.61 -11.96 -29.90
CA GLY A 64 -10.43 -13.34 -29.47
C GLY A 64 -9.05 -13.65 -28.93
N ASP A 65 -8.16 -12.69 -28.66
CA ASP A 65 -6.85 -12.99 -28.08
C ASP A 65 -7.02 -13.62 -26.68
N GLU A 66 -6.73 -14.91 -26.59
CA GLU A 66 -7.02 -15.71 -25.39
C GLU A 66 -6.16 -15.30 -24.20
N ARG A 67 -4.92 -14.87 -24.45
CA ARG A 67 -3.94 -14.51 -23.42
C ARG A 67 -4.39 -13.26 -22.69
N THR A 68 -4.84 -12.27 -23.44
CA THR A 68 -5.37 -11.02 -22.92
C THR A 68 -6.65 -11.26 -22.12
N HIS A 69 -7.54 -12.15 -22.60
CA HIS A 69 -8.71 -12.57 -21.84
C HIS A 69 -8.35 -13.26 -20.52
N VAL A 70 -7.37 -14.16 -20.50
CA VAL A 70 -6.90 -14.81 -19.27
C VAL A 70 -6.31 -13.80 -18.29
N ALA A 71 -5.52 -12.84 -18.77
CA ALA A 71 -4.92 -11.79 -17.94
C ALA A 71 -5.99 -10.86 -17.31
N LEU A 72 -6.97 -10.41 -18.10
CA LEU A 72 -8.10 -9.63 -17.59
C LEU A 72 -8.93 -10.42 -16.59
N ALA A 73 -9.21 -11.70 -16.88
CA ALA A 73 -9.93 -12.57 -15.95
C ALA A 73 -9.20 -12.72 -14.61
N ALA A 74 -7.88 -12.92 -14.62
CA ALA A 74 -7.07 -13.00 -13.41
C ALA A 74 -7.18 -11.72 -12.56
N ARG A 75 -7.24 -10.55 -13.21
CA ARG A 75 -7.45 -9.27 -12.54
C ARG A 75 -8.87 -9.16 -11.96
N ARG A 76 -9.91 -9.47 -12.75
CA ARG A 76 -11.30 -9.50 -12.28
C ARG A 76 -11.53 -10.46 -11.11
N MET A 77 -10.84 -11.60 -11.08
CA MET A 77 -10.85 -12.52 -9.93
C MET A 77 -10.30 -11.88 -8.65
N ARG A 78 -9.20 -11.09 -8.73
CA ARG A 78 -8.64 -10.35 -7.59
C ARG A 78 -9.56 -9.22 -7.11
N ASP A 79 -10.32 -8.64 -8.02
CA ASP A 79 -11.29 -7.58 -7.73
C ASP A 79 -12.64 -8.13 -7.20
N GLY A 80 -12.81 -9.46 -7.19
CA GLY A 80 -14.06 -10.13 -6.81
C GLY A 80 -15.19 -9.96 -7.84
N ARG A 81 -14.87 -9.65 -9.11
CA ARG A 81 -15.82 -9.55 -10.23
C ARG A 81 -15.90 -10.88 -10.98
N LEU A 82 -16.57 -11.84 -10.35
CA LEU A 82 -16.59 -13.23 -10.81
C LEU A 82 -17.32 -13.42 -12.15
N ASP A 83 -18.41 -12.69 -12.38
CA ASP A 83 -19.17 -12.77 -13.64
C ASP A 83 -18.34 -12.25 -14.83
N ASP A 84 -17.67 -11.10 -14.67
CA ASP A 84 -16.75 -10.54 -15.68
C ASP A 84 -15.58 -11.51 -15.96
N ALA A 85 -15.04 -12.12 -14.91
CA ALA A 85 -13.99 -13.12 -15.04
C ALA A 85 -14.48 -14.35 -15.83
N GLU A 86 -15.69 -14.85 -15.54
CA GLU A 86 -16.30 -15.96 -16.30
C GLU A 86 -16.43 -15.60 -17.78
N GLN A 87 -16.93 -14.41 -18.10
CA GLN A 87 -17.11 -13.98 -19.49
C GLN A 87 -15.79 -14.00 -20.26
N HIS A 88 -14.73 -13.42 -19.69
CA HIS A 88 -13.40 -13.43 -20.31
C HIS A 88 -12.84 -14.86 -20.45
N LEU A 89 -12.98 -15.70 -19.43
CA LEU A 89 -12.48 -17.08 -19.47
C LEU A 89 -13.23 -17.93 -20.50
N ARG A 90 -14.54 -17.76 -20.65
CA ARG A 90 -15.32 -18.44 -21.69
C ARG A 90 -14.90 -17.98 -23.09
N ALA A 91 -14.58 -16.70 -23.28
CA ALA A 91 -14.05 -16.20 -24.55
C ALA A 91 -12.67 -16.82 -24.88
N ALA A 92 -11.76 -16.87 -23.90
CA ALA A 92 -10.45 -17.52 -24.03
C ALA A 92 -10.59 -19.02 -24.36
N VAL A 93 -11.44 -19.75 -23.63
CA VAL A 93 -11.73 -21.17 -23.89
C VAL A 93 -12.27 -21.34 -25.31
N GLY A 94 -13.23 -20.52 -25.74
CA GLY A 94 -13.80 -20.58 -27.08
C GLY A 94 -12.75 -20.43 -28.19
N ARG A 95 -11.79 -19.51 -28.03
CA ARG A 95 -10.65 -19.36 -28.94
C ARG A 95 -9.76 -20.60 -28.94
N LEU A 96 -9.34 -21.05 -27.75
CA LEU A 96 -8.44 -22.19 -27.57
C LEU A 96 -9.01 -23.48 -28.16
N THR A 97 -10.32 -23.68 -28.03
CA THR A 97 -10.99 -24.91 -28.47
C THR A 97 -11.56 -24.84 -29.88
N LEU A 98 -11.42 -23.70 -30.59
CA LEU A 98 -12.01 -23.48 -31.91
C LEU A 98 -11.60 -24.55 -32.94
N ARG A 99 -10.34 -24.99 -32.89
CA ARG A 99 -9.78 -25.99 -33.81
C ARG A 99 -9.28 -27.25 -33.10
N ASN A 100 -9.03 -27.17 -31.79
CA ASN A 100 -8.46 -28.25 -31.01
C ASN A 100 -9.32 -28.45 -29.76
N PRO A 101 -10.14 -29.51 -29.69
CA PRO A 101 -10.97 -29.77 -28.51
C PRO A 101 -10.16 -29.87 -27.21
N ASN A 102 -8.88 -30.27 -27.31
CA ASN A 102 -7.95 -30.35 -26.20
C ASN A 102 -6.95 -29.19 -26.32
N PRO A 103 -7.07 -28.13 -25.51
CA PRO A 103 -6.15 -27.00 -25.55
C PRO A 103 -4.76 -27.41 -25.06
N ARG A 104 -3.72 -26.76 -25.58
CA ARG A 104 -2.33 -27.01 -25.16
C ARG A 104 -2.04 -26.50 -23.75
N ASP A 105 -2.66 -25.38 -23.38
CA ASP A 105 -2.53 -24.73 -22.08
C ASP A 105 -3.84 -24.86 -21.30
N GLY A 106 -3.73 -25.35 -20.07
CA GLY A 106 -4.85 -25.56 -19.16
C GLY A 106 -5.29 -24.33 -18.36
N GLU A 107 -4.57 -23.20 -18.41
CA GLU A 107 -4.77 -22.06 -17.49
C GLU A 107 -6.19 -21.50 -17.52
N ALA A 108 -6.71 -21.24 -18.73
CA ALA A 108 -8.06 -20.68 -18.90
C ALA A 108 -9.13 -21.61 -18.29
N HIS A 109 -8.98 -22.92 -18.47
CA HIS A 109 -9.89 -23.91 -17.91
C HIS A 109 -9.76 -24.02 -16.39
N TYR A 110 -8.53 -23.98 -15.86
CA TYR A 110 -8.30 -24.00 -14.42
C TYR A 110 -8.94 -22.80 -13.73
N ARG A 111 -8.68 -21.59 -14.23
CA ARG A 111 -9.28 -20.35 -13.71
C ARG A 111 -10.80 -20.36 -13.85
N LEU A 112 -11.33 -20.85 -14.98
CA LEU A 112 -12.77 -20.98 -15.18
C LEU A 112 -13.38 -21.93 -14.14
N GLY A 113 -12.71 -23.04 -13.86
CA GLY A 113 -13.07 -23.97 -12.80
C GLY A 113 -13.16 -23.30 -11.42
N LEU A 114 -12.16 -22.49 -11.06
CA LEU A 114 -12.17 -21.75 -9.79
C LEU A 114 -13.30 -20.71 -9.72
N VAL A 115 -13.55 -19.96 -10.80
CA VAL A 115 -14.62 -18.96 -10.86
C VAL A 115 -15.99 -19.64 -10.74
N LEU A 116 -16.23 -20.71 -11.50
CA LEU A 116 -17.47 -21.47 -11.44
C LEU A 116 -17.70 -22.11 -10.06
N ALA A 117 -16.63 -22.57 -9.40
CA ALA A 117 -16.70 -23.09 -8.03
C ALA A 117 -17.19 -22.01 -7.05
N ARG A 118 -16.62 -20.80 -7.10
CA ARG A 118 -17.03 -19.67 -6.26
C ARG A 118 -18.45 -19.16 -6.57
N LEU A 119 -18.90 -19.29 -7.82
CA LEU A 119 -20.28 -19.02 -8.22
C LEU A 119 -21.28 -20.15 -7.86
N GLY A 120 -20.84 -21.21 -7.16
CA GLY A 120 -21.68 -22.34 -6.76
C GLY A 120 -22.02 -23.33 -7.87
N ARG A 121 -21.39 -23.23 -9.04
CA ARG A 121 -21.63 -24.09 -10.23
C ARG A 121 -20.68 -25.28 -10.25
N SER A 122 -20.73 -26.13 -9.22
CA SER A 122 -19.72 -27.17 -8.96
C SER A 122 -19.58 -28.22 -10.07
N ASP A 123 -20.65 -28.56 -10.79
CA ASP A 123 -20.54 -29.54 -11.89
C ASP A 123 -19.81 -28.97 -13.12
N GLU A 124 -20.09 -27.72 -13.49
CA GLU A 124 -19.35 -27.05 -14.56
C GLU A 124 -17.90 -26.78 -14.13
N ALA A 125 -17.68 -26.43 -12.85
CA ALA A 125 -16.35 -26.25 -12.29
C ALA A 125 -15.52 -27.52 -12.45
N ARG A 126 -16.07 -28.69 -12.08
CA ARG A 126 -15.39 -29.99 -12.25
C ARG A 126 -15.09 -30.31 -13.69
N ALA A 127 -16.01 -30.02 -14.61
CA ALA A 127 -15.76 -30.24 -16.04
C ALA A 127 -14.59 -29.38 -16.53
N ALA A 128 -14.54 -28.10 -16.17
CA ALA A 128 -13.44 -27.21 -16.54
C ALA A 128 -12.10 -27.65 -15.91
N LEU A 129 -12.08 -27.97 -14.62
CA LEU A 129 -10.88 -28.48 -13.93
C LEU A 129 -10.41 -29.82 -14.52
N GLY A 130 -11.33 -30.70 -14.90
CA GLY A 130 -11.03 -31.94 -15.60
C GLY A 130 -10.29 -31.70 -16.91
N THR A 131 -10.73 -30.74 -17.73
CA THR A 131 -10.01 -30.34 -18.95
C THR A 131 -8.65 -29.71 -18.63
N ALA A 132 -8.57 -28.86 -17.61
CA ALA A 132 -7.32 -28.25 -17.19
C ALA A 132 -6.26 -29.29 -16.79
N SER A 133 -6.71 -30.40 -16.19
CA SER A 133 -5.83 -31.47 -15.70
C SER A 133 -5.05 -32.21 -16.80
N TRP A 134 -5.44 -32.06 -18.07
CA TRP A 134 -4.72 -32.65 -19.20
C TRP A 134 -3.38 -31.96 -19.47
N ASP A 135 -3.21 -30.73 -18.99
CA ASP A 135 -1.93 -30.04 -18.98
C ASP A 135 -1.17 -30.35 -17.69
N ARG A 136 0.09 -30.80 -17.82
CA ARG A 136 0.95 -31.17 -16.68
C ARG A 136 1.17 -30.00 -15.71
N ALA A 137 1.18 -28.76 -16.21
CA ALA A 137 1.35 -27.57 -15.38
C ALA A 137 0.13 -27.31 -14.47
N TRP A 138 -1.07 -27.70 -14.92
CA TRP A 138 -2.33 -27.46 -14.21
C TRP A 138 -2.94 -28.71 -13.58
N LEU A 139 -2.38 -29.90 -13.83
CA LEU A 139 -2.82 -31.17 -13.27
C LEU A 139 -2.88 -31.17 -11.73
N ASP A 140 -1.78 -30.84 -11.05
CA ASP A 140 -1.73 -30.85 -9.58
C ASP A 140 -2.72 -29.82 -8.97
N PRO A 141 -2.72 -28.53 -9.38
CA PRO A 141 -3.72 -27.55 -8.92
C PRO A 141 -5.18 -27.96 -9.20
N ALA A 142 -5.47 -28.51 -10.38
CA ALA A 142 -6.83 -28.92 -10.75
C ALA A 142 -7.32 -30.10 -9.91
N VAL A 143 -6.44 -31.05 -9.57
CA VAL A 143 -6.76 -32.15 -8.65
C VAL A 143 -7.08 -31.63 -7.26
N ILE A 144 -6.29 -30.70 -6.72
CA ILE A 144 -6.56 -30.09 -5.40
C ILE A 144 -7.92 -29.37 -5.40
N ALA A 145 -8.19 -28.55 -6.41
CA ALA A 145 -9.45 -27.82 -6.52
C ALA A 145 -10.66 -28.77 -6.68
N THR A 146 -10.53 -29.83 -7.48
CA THR A 146 -11.57 -30.84 -7.67
C THR A 146 -11.82 -31.64 -6.40
N ALA A 147 -10.75 -32.05 -5.70
CA ALA A 147 -10.86 -32.78 -4.45
C ALA A 147 -11.58 -31.97 -3.37
N ARG A 148 -11.33 -30.65 -3.26
CA ARG A 148 -12.09 -29.77 -2.36
C ARG A 148 -13.58 -29.77 -2.68
N LEU A 149 -13.95 -29.61 -3.96
CA LEU A 149 -15.35 -29.66 -4.41
C LEU A 149 -16.02 -31.01 -4.07
N ASP A 150 -15.30 -32.11 -4.27
CA ASP A 150 -15.81 -33.46 -4.06
C ASP A 150 -15.91 -33.82 -2.57
N LEU A 151 -14.98 -33.35 -1.75
CA LEU A 151 -15.06 -33.47 -0.30
C LEU A 151 -16.19 -32.61 0.27
N ALA A 152 -16.34 -31.36 -0.18
CA ALA A 152 -17.43 -30.48 0.25
C ALA A 152 -18.82 -31.03 -0.14
N ASP A 153 -18.97 -31.63 -1.32
CA ASP A 153 -20.21 -32.29 -1.76
C ASP A 153 -20.55 -33.52 -0.88
N GLY A 154 -19.55 -34.25 -0.39
CA GLY A 154 -19.70 -35.26 0.65
C GLY A 154 -20.41 -36.55 0.24
N ARG A 155 -20.94 -36.67 -0.99
CA ARG A 155 -21.53 -37.93 -1.46
C ARG A 155 -20.48 -39.05 -1.53
N PRO A 156 -20.82 -40.31 -1.18
CA PRO A 156 -19.86 -41.42 -1.15
C PRO A 156 -19.08 -41.61 -2.46
N ALA A 157 -19.72 -41.41 -3.62
CA ALA A 157 -19.06 -41.51 -4.92
C ALA A 157 -18.03 -40.39 -5.14
N ARG A 158 -18.33 -39.15 -4.71
CA ARG A 158 -17.40 -38.02 -4.79
C ARG A 158 -16.23 -38.19 -3.84
N LEU A 159 -16.51 -38.62 -2.62
CA LEU A 159 -15.48 -38.96 -1.63
C LEU A 159 -14.52 -40.04 -2.15
N ALA A 160 -15.05 -41.08 -2.79
CA ALA A 160 -14.22 -42.13 -3.39
C ALA A 160 -13.31 -41.60 -4.51
N ALA A 161 -13.85 -40.76 -5.40
CA ALA A 161 -13.08 -40.11 -6.47
C ALA A 161 -11.98 -39.20 -5.90
N ALA A 162 -12.30 -38.36 -4.91
CA ALA A 162 -11.32 -37.50 -4.25
C ALA A 162 -10.16 -38.31 -3.64
N VAL A 163 -10.43 -39.45 -2.99
CA VAL A 163 -9.37 -40.30 -2.45
C VAL A 163 -8.48 -40.86 -3.56
N GLU A 164 -9.06 -41.33 -4.68
CA GLU A 164 -8.29 -41.87 -5.81
C GLU A 164 -7.37 -40.80 -6.43
N ASP A 165 -7.92 -39.62 -6.71
CA ASP A 165 -7.18 -38.51 -7.32
C ASP A 165 -6.07 -37.99 -6.40
N LEU A 166 -6.35 -37.86 -5.10
CA LEU A 166 -5.36 -37.42 -4.12
C LEU A 166 -4.27 -38.48 -3.89
N GLN A 167 -4.59 -39.78 -3.93
CA GLN A 167 -3.58 -40.84 -3.90
C GLN A 167 -2.66 -40.78 -5.13
N ALA A 168 -3.24 -40.55 -6.31
CA ALA A 168 -2.47 -40.38 -7.55
C ALA A 168 -1.58 -39.11 -7.50
N LEU A 169 -2.07 -38.02 -6.93
CA LEU A 169 -1.30 -36.80 -6.69
C LEU A 169 -0.14 -37.05 -5.74
N VAL A 170 -0.37 -37.64 -4.57
CA VAL A 170 0.68 -37.90 -3.59
C VAL A 170 1.70 -38.91 -4.12
N ALA A 171 1.29 -39.89 -4.93
CA ALA A 171 2.22 -40.81 -5.58
C ALA A 171 3.15 -40.11 -6.59
N ARG A 172 2.63 -39.13 -7.34
CA ARG A 172 3.38 -38.38 -8.35
C ARG A 172 4.18 -37.21 -7.77
N SER A 173 3.69 -36.63 -6.68
CA SER A 173 4.23 -35.45 -5.99
C SER A 173 4.29 -35.70 -4.46
N PRO A 174 5.21 -36.56 -3.97
CA PRO A 174 5.20 -37.04 -2.57
C PRO A 174 5.36 -35.97 -1.49
N VAL A 175 5.95 -34.83 -1.86
CA VAL A 175 6.19 -33.68 -0.96
C VAL A 175 5.07 -32.63 -0.99
N HIS A 176 3.95 -32.91 -1.68
CA HIS A 176 2.84 -31.97 -1.80
C HIS A 176 1.99 -31.95 -0.51
N VAL A 177 2.39 -31.15 0.48
CA VAL A 177 1.80 -31.12 1.83
C VAL A 177 0.28 -30.94 1.85
N GLN A 178 -0.27 -29.99 1.08
CA GLN A 178 -1.72 -29.74 1.03
C GLN A 178 -2.52 -30.96 0.50
N GLY A 179 -2.02 -31.65 -0.53
CA GLY A 179 -2.64 -32.87 -1.06
C GLY A 179 -2.58 -34.04 -0.08
N ARG A 180 -1.50 -34.12 0.71
CA ARG A 180 -1.38 -35.12 1.79
C ARG A 180 -2.38 -34.86 2.92
N ASN A 181 -2.56 -33.60 3.33
CA ASN A 181 -3.54 -33.21 4.35
C ASN A 181 -4.97 -33.49 3.88
N LEU A 182 -5.31 -33.09 2.64
CA LEU A 182 -6.60 -33.40 2.02
C LEU A 182 -6.83 -34.92 1.93
N LEU A 183 -5.81 -35.70 1.57
CA LEU A 183 -5.92 -37.16 1.51
C LEU A 183 -6.17 -37.76 2.89
N ALA A 184 -5.49 -37.26 3.92
CA ALA A 184 -5.70 -37.70 5.30
C ALA A 184 -7.14 -37.43 5.74
N VAL A 185 -7.66 -36.22 5.50
CA VAL A 185 -9.06 -35.86 5.76
C VAL A 185 -10.03 -36.77 4.99
N ALA A 186 -9.78 -37.00 3.69
CA ALA A 186 -10.62 -37.85 2.85
C ALA A 186 -10.69 -39.30 3.37
N LEU A 187 -9.55 -39.89 3.76
CA LEU A 187 -9.47 -41.24 4.34
C LEU A 187 -10.20 -41.32 5.70
N ARG A 188 -10.04 -40.31 6.55
CA ARG A 188 -10.73 -40.22 7.84
C ARG A 188 -12.24 -40.17 7.67
N ARG A 189 -12.74 -39.35 6.73
CA ARG A 189 -14.17 -39.26 6.42
C ARG A 189 -14.73 -40.54 5.82
N ARG A 190 -13.98 -41.21 4.93
CA ARG A 190 -14.40 -42.49 4.34
C ARG A 190 -14.60 -43.56 5.42
N SER A 191 -13.71 -43.60 6.40
CA SER A 191 -13.82 -44.49 7.57
C SER A 191 -15.09 -44.21 8.39
N GLY A 192 -15.42 -42.93 8.63
CA GLY A 192 -16.64 -42.53 9.34
C GLY A 192 -17.94 -42.89 8.59
N THR A 193 -17.94 -42.83 7.26
CA THR A 193 -19.11 -43.20 6.44
C THR A 193 -19.34 -44.71 6.32
N ALA A 194 -18.33 -45.54 6.61
CA ALA A 194 -18.42 -46.99 6.47
C ALA A 194 -19.25 -47.68 7.58
N GLY A 195 -19.68 -46.94 8.62
CA GLY A 195 -20.39 -47.47 9.78
C GLY A 195 -19.57 -48.51 10.57
N PRO A 196 -19.99 -48.88 11.80
CA PRO A 196 -19.39 -50.00 12.50
C PRO A 196 -19.80 -51.29 11.79
N SER A 197 -19.06 -51.70 10.75
CA SER A 197 -19.18 -53.05 10.21
C SER A 197 -18.85 -54.04 11.33
N ALA A 198 -19.84 -54.87 11.65
CA ALA A 198 -19.79 -55.89 12.68
C ALA A 198 -18.45 -56.63 12.66
N CYS A 199 -17.75 -56.60 13.79
CA CYS A 199 -16.71 -57.58 14.09
C CYS A 199 -17.35 -58.98 14.05
N SER A 200 -17.32 -59.65 12.90
CA SER A 200 -17.47 -61.09 12.85
C SER A 200 -16.15 -61.71 13.29
N THR A 201 -16.03 -61.93 14.59
CA THR A 201 -15.04 -62.85 15.15
C THR A 201 -15.36 -64.26 14.63
N GLY A 202 -14.61 -64.72 13.64
CA GLY A 202 -14.56 -66.11 13.22
C GLY A 202 -13.12 -66.48 12.85
N PRO A 203 -12.53 -67.55 13.43
CA PRO A 203 -11.17 -67.96 13.09
C PRO A 203 -11.16 -68.83 11.83
N SER A 204 -10.01 -68.88 11.15
CA SER A 204 -9.62 -69.73 10.00
C SER A 204 -9.79 -69.01 8.63
N ALA A 205 -8.86 -69.05 7.67
CA ALA A 205 -7.73 -69.94 7.40
C ALA A 205 -6.64 -69.23 6.55
N ARG A 206 -5.50 -69.91 6.43
CA ARG A 206 -4.27 -69.51 5.72
C ARG A 206 -4.42 -69.38 4.19
N GLY A 207 -3.76 -68.35 3.64
CA GLY A 207 -2.98 -68.39 2.40
C GLY A 207 -3.64 -67.90 1.11
N THR A 208 -3.20 -66.76 0.56
CA THR A 208 -2.64 -66.54 -0.81
C THR A 208 -2.63 -65.04 -1.18
N SER A 209 -1.51 -64.58 -1.79
CA SER A 209 -1.18 -63.35 -2.56
C SER A 209 -1.89 -61.98 -2.38
N PRO A 210 -1.17 -60.85 -2.60
CA PRO A 210 -1.70 -59.50 -2.40
C PRO A 210 -2.40 -58.98 -3.67
N SER A 211 -3.73 -58.93 -3.66
CA SER A 211 -4.50 -58.11 -4.59
C SER A 211 -5.76 -57.58 -3.92
N GLY A 212 -5.76 -56.28 -3.61
CA GLY A 212 -6.94 -55.40 -3.57
C GLY A 212 -8.21 -55.89 -2.86
N GLY A 213 -8.12 -56.34 -1.61
CA GLY A 213 -9.31 -56.47 -0.76
C GLY A 213 -9.79 -55.10 -0.23
N PRO A 214 -11.09 -54.92 0.10
CA PRO A 214 -11.59 -53.69 0.67
C PRO A 214 -10.85 -53.38 1.99
N ARG A 215 -10.13 -52.26 2.04
CA ARG A 215 -9.48 -51.78 3.26
C ARG A 215 -10.57 -51.51 4.30
N SER A 216 -10.49 -52.16 5.46
CA SER A 216 -11.41 -51.94 6.58
C SER A 216 -11.32 -50.49 7.07
N ALA A 217 -12.39 -49.92 7.63
CA ALA A 217 -12.41 -48.56 8.20
C ALA A 217 -11.24 -48.27 9.17
N HIS A 218 -10.83 -49.25 9.97
CA HIS A 218 -9.66 -49.14 10.85
C HIS A 218 -8.32 -48.91 10.11
N GLY A 219 -8.21 -49.40 8.86
CA GLY A 219 -7.02 -49.25 8.04
C GLY A 219 -6.89 -47.88 7.38
N ASP A 220 -8.02 -47.24 7.06
CA ASP A 220 -8.05 -45.88 6.50
C ASP A 220 -7.74 -44.84 7.58
N ASP A 221 -8.24 -45.03 8.80
CA ASP A 221 -7.87 -44.21 9.97
C ASP A 221 -6.36 -44.23 10.27
N LEU A 222 -5.75 -45.43 10.27
CA LEU A 222 -4.31 -45.58 10.46
C LEU A 222 -3.51 -44.95 9.31
N ALA A 223 -4.00 -45.06 8.07
CA ALA A 223 -3.37 -44.46 6.91
C ALA A 223 -3.44 -42.92 6.94
N ALA A 224 -4.57 -42.35 7.37
CA ALA A 224 -4.71 -40.90 7.56
C ALA A 224 -3.72 -40.37 8.59
N LEU A 225 -3.59 -41.06 9.74
CA LEU A 225 -2.65 -40.68 10.78
C LEU A 225 -1.19 -40.79 10.34
N ALA A 226 -0.85 -41.85 9.59
CA ALA A 226 0.48 -42.02 9.02
C ALA A 226 0.81 -40.87 8.04
N LEU A 227 -0.14 -40.49 7.18
CA LEU A 227 0.04 -39.37 6.26
C LEU A 227 0.35 -38.05 6.98
N VAL A 228 -0.39 -37.74 8.05
CA VAL A 228 -0.16 -36.53 8.86
C VAL A 228 1.22 -36.55 9.52
N ARG A 229 1.62 -37.68 10.14
CA ARG A 229 2.96 -37.82 10.74
C ARG A 229 4.07 -37.65 9.71
N GLU A 230 3.90 -38.25 8.54
CA GLU A 230 4.85 -38.10 7.44
C GLU A 230 4.87 -36.67 6.88
N THR A 231 3.71 -35.98 6.80
CA THR A 231 3.66 -34.57 6.41
C THR A 231 4.43 -33.72 7.42
N LEU A 232 4.23 -33.92 8.72
CA LEU A 232 4.97 -33.21 9.78
C LEU A 232 6.47 -33.57 9.80
N ALA A 233 6.86 -34.74 9.29
CA ALA A 233 8.26 -35.09 9.10
C ALA A 233 8.89 -34.36 7.91
N LEU A 234 8.10 -34.05 6.86
CA LEU A 234 8.53 -33.28 5.69
C LEU A 234 8.56 -31.78 5.98
N ASP A 235 7.49 -31.27 6.58
CA ASP A 235 7.33 -29.88 6.98
C ASP A 235 6.80 -29.82 8.43
N PRO A 236 7.70 -29.72 9.41
CA PRO A 236 7.31 -29.61 10.81
C PRO A 236 6.51 -28.35 11.11
N LEU A 237 6.50 -27.33 10.24
CA LEU A 237 5.80 -26.06 10.42
C LEU A 237 4.41 -26.03 9.75
N ASP A 238 4.00 -27.08 9.03
CA ASP A 238 2.68 -27.14 8.37
C ASP A 238 1.55 -27.02 9.39
N ALA A 239 0.87 -25.87 9.38
CA ALA A 239 -0.10 -25.51 10.42
C ALA A 239 -1.36 -26.39 10.38
N TRP A 240 -1.78 -26.83 9.19
CA TRP A 240 -2.96 -27.67 9.04
C TRP A 240 -2.68 -29.11 9.50
N ALA A 241 -1.54 -29.68 9.16
CA ALA A 241 -1.12 -31.00 9.64
C ALA A 241 -0.96 -31.02 11.17
N ARG A 242 -0.47 -29.93 11.78
CA ARG A 242 -0.40 -29.79 13.24
C ARG A 242 -1.79 -29.80 13.89
N ASP A 243 -2.76 -29.10 13.30
CA ASP A 243 -4.14 -29.11 13.78
C ASP A 243 -4.81 -30.48 13.60
N LEU A 244 -4.62 -31.14 12.44
CA LEU A 244 -5.09 -32.49 12.20
C LEU A 244 -4.50 -33.50 13.20
N ALA A 245 -3.20 -33.39 13.49
CA ALA A 245 -2.53 -34.23 14.49
C ALA A 245 -3.13 -34.06 15.88
N ASP A 246 -3.26 -32.83 16.38
CA ASP A 246 -3.85 -32.52 17.69
C ASP A 246 -5.30 -33.06 17.80
N ARG A 247 -6.14 -32.79 16.79
CA ARG A 247 -7.52 -33.30 16.72
C ARG A 247 -7.63 -34.81 16.71
N TRP A 248 -6.63 -35.50 16.17
CA TRP A 248 -6.61 -36.96 16.08
C TRP A 248 -5.82 -37.63 17.21
N GLY A 249 -5.42 -36.86 18.23
CA GLY A 249 -4.79 -37.37 19.45
C GLY A 249 -3.28 -37.58 19.35
N GLU A 250 -2.64 -37.01 18.33
CA GLU A 250 -1.18 -36.99 18.22
C GLU A 250 -0.61 -35.74 18.90
N PRO A 251 0.57 -35.85 19.54
CA PRO A 251 1.22 -34.70 20.16
C PRO A 251 1.67 -33.72 19.08
N ALA A 252 0.95 -32.60 18.94
CA ALA A 252 1.30 -31.50 18.07
C ALA A 252 0.97 -30.16 18.73
N GLN A 253 1.74 -29.13 18.38
CA GLN A 253 1.49 -27.78 18.86
C GLN A 253 0.67 -27.00 17.83
N VAL A 254 -0.62 -26.82 18.10
CA VAL A 254 -1.49 -25.95 17.29
C VAL A 254 -1.02 -24.50 17.39
N SER A 255 -1.12 -23.75 16.30
CA SER A 255 -0.75 -22.34 16.25
C SER A 255 -1.48 -21.52 17.33
N SER A 256 -0.76 -20.56 17.91
CA SER A 256 -1.35 -19.51 18.74
C SER A 256 -1.52 -18.19 17.99
N ASP A 257 -1.15 -18.13 16.71
CA ASP A 257 -1.37 -16.97 15.86
C ASP A 257 -2.80 -17.02 15.29
N PRO A 258 -3.66 -16.02 15.59
CA PRO A 258 -5.05 -16.06 15.17
C PRO A 258 -5.22 -15.97 13.64
N THR A 259 -4.29 -15.35 12.91
CA THR A 259 -4.33 -15.28 11.44
C THR A 259 -4.13 -16.68 10.85
N VAL A 260 -3.13 -17.41 11.34
CA VAL A 260 -2.87 -18.80 10.92
C VAL A 260 -4.06 -19.71 11.25
N LEU A 261 -4.74 -19.49 12.37
CA LEU A 261 -5.94 -20.26 12.72
C LEU A 261 -7.10 -20.00 11.75
N VAL A 262 -7.28 -18.77 11.26
CA VAL A 262 -8.26 -18.47 10.22
C VAL A 262 -7.89 -19.21 8.92
N ASP A 263 -6.63 -19.17 8.49
CA ASP A 263 -6.19 -19.88 7.28
C ASP A 263 -6.46 -21.39 7.38
N VAL A 264 -6.12 -22.01 8.52
CA VAL A 264 -6.39 -23.45 8.75
C VAL A 264 -7.90 -23.72 8.84
N ALA A 265 -8.70 -22.81 9.40
CA ALA A 265 -10.15 -22.95 9.39
C ALA A 265 -10.72 -22.96 7.96
N LEU A 266 -10.20 -22.09 7.09
CA LEU A 266 -10.59 -22.04 5.68
C LEU A 266 -10.16 -23.30 4.92
N GLU A 267 -9.03 -23.91 5.26
CA GLU A 267 -8.62 -25.22 4.73
C GLU A 267 -9.62 -26.32 5.12
N HIS A 268 -10.03 -26.40 6.39
CA HIS A 268 -11.08 -27.32 6.84
C HIS A 268 -12.44 -27.06 6.16
N ALA A 269 -12.85 -25.80 6.07
CA ALA A 269 -14.07 -25.40 5.38
C ALA A 269 -14.06 -25.85 3.91
N SER A 270 -12.93 -25.67 3.22
CA SER A 270 -12.76 -26.10 1.82
C SER A 270 -12.87 -27.62 1.62
N ALA A 271 -12.59 -28.40 2.67
CA ALA A 271 -12.75 -29.85 2.69
C ALA A 271 -14.12 -30.32 3.22
N GLY A 272 -15.05 -29.40 3.52
CA GLY A 272 -16.37 -29.69 4.07
C GLY A 272 -16.37 -30.06 5.56
N GLU A 273 -15.27 -29.84 6.30
CA GLU A 273 -15.19 -30.08 7.74
C GLU A 273 -15.68 -28.85 8.54
N VAL A 274 -16.96 -28.52 8.37
CA VAL A 274 -17.57 -27.27 8.87
C VAL A 274 -17.42 -27.11 10.38
N ASP A 275 -17.64 -28.16 11.18
CA ASP A 275 -17.53 -28.07 12.64
C ASP A 275 -16.07 -27.80 13.11
N ALA A 276 -15.08 -28.36 12.40
CA ALA A 276 -13.67 -28.10 12.69
C ALA A 276 -13.30 -26.64 12.37
N ALA A 277 -13.78 -26.13 11.23
CA ALA A 277 -13.62 -24.74 10.81
C ALA A 277 -14.26 -23.77 11.81
N LEU A 278 -15.53 -23.97 12.19
CA LEU A 278 -16.23 -23.13 13.17
C LEU A 278 -15.51 -23.08 14.52
N GLY A 279 -15.00 -24.22 14.99
CA GLY A 279 -14.22 -24.27 16.23
C GLY A 279 -12.92 -23.45 16.16
N LEU A 280 -12.23 -23.47 15.02
CA LEU A 280 -11.01 -22.67 14.82
C LEU A 280 -11.29 -21.19 14.68
N LEU A 281 -12.36 -20.81 13.96
CA LEU A 281 -12.77 -19.42 13.82
C LEU A 281 -13.14 -18.81 15.18
N ALA A 282 -13.91 -19.55 15.99
CA ALA A 282 -14.23 -19.13 17.36
C ALA A 282 -12.97 -19.00 18.24
N ARG A 283 -12.02 -19.94 18.12
CA ARG A 283 -10.73 -19.87 18.83
C ARG A 283 -9.92 -18.65 18.37
N ALA A 284 -9.77 -18.43 17.05
CA ALA A 284 -9.05 -17.31 16.48
C ALA A 284 -9.62 -15.97 16.98
N ALA A 285 -10.95 -15.84 16.99
CA ALA A 285 -11.63 -14.64 17.47
C ALA A 285 -11.49 -14.38 18.97
N SER A 286 -11.17 -15.42 19.76
CA SER A 286 -10.96 -15.30 21.22
C SER A 286 -9.54 -14.89 21.61
N LEU A 287 -8.58 -15.01 20.70
CA LEU A 287 -7.18 -14.71 20.97
C LEU A 287 -6.91 -13.20 20.90
N PRO A 288 -5.99 -12.67 21.71
CA PRO A 288 -5.64 -11.26 21.68
C PRO A 288 -4.95 -10.91 20.35
N THR A 289 -5.21 -9.71 19.85
CA THR A 289 -4.43 -9.14 18.74
C THR A 289 -3.12 -8.59 19.29
N VAL A 290 -1.99 -9.09 18.78
CA VAL A 290 -0.66 -8.59 19.13
C VAL A 290 -0.37 -7.33 18.30
N SER A 291 0.29 -6.34 18.90
CA SER A 291 0.70 -5.12 18.18
C SER A 291 1.48 -5.46 16.92
N GLY A 292 1.11 -4.85 15.79
CA GLY A 292 1.68 -5.12 14.47
C GLY A 292 1.02 -6.27 13.71
N GLN A 293 0.08 -7.00 14.31
CA GLN A 293 -0.74 -7.99 13.60
C GLN A 293 -2.13 -7.42 13.27
N ARG A 294 -2.74 -7.97 12.21
CA ARG A 294 -4.15 -7.73 11.88
C ARG A 294 -5.03 -8.33 12.97
N ASN A 295 -6.05 -7.58 13.39
CA ASN A 295 -7.14 -8.13 14.18
C ASN A 295 -8.07 -8.94 13.26
N VAL A 296 -8.11 -10.25 13.46
CA VAL A 296 -8.92 -11.16 12.65
C VAL A 296 -10.25 -11.54 13.30
N ALA A 297 -10.54 -11.08 14.53
CA ALA A 297 -11.74 -11.50 15.25
C ALA A 297 -13.05 -11.18 14.50
N PRO A 298 -13.25 -9.97 13.93
CA PRO A 298 -14.46 -9.69 13.16
C PRO A 298 -14.58 -10.58 11.92
N VAL A 299 -13.50 -10.77 11.16
CA VAL A 299 -13.54 -11.57 9.93
C VAL A 299 -13.67 -13.07 10.19
N ALA A 300 -13.14 -13.56 11.32
CA ALA A 300 -13.35 -14.94 11.73
C ALA A 300 -14.84 -15.20 12.01
N TRP A 301 -15.54 -14.26 12.64
CA TRP A 301 -16.98 -14.34 12.83
C TRP A 301 -17.77 -14.16 11.54
N LEU A 302 -17.29 -13.37 10.56
CA LEU A 302 -17.92 -13.31 9.23
C LEU A 302 -17.84 -14.65 8.50
N HIS A 303 -16.67 -15.30 8.51
CA HIS A 303 -16.52 -16.64 7.95
C HIS A 303 -17.42 -17.66 8.67
N ALA A 304 -17.54 -17.56 10.00
CA ALA A 304 -18.44 -18.43 10.75
C ALA A 304 -19.91 -18.19 10.37
N ALA A 305 -20.32 -16.92 10.22
CA ALA A 305 -21.66 -16.57 9.78
C ALA A 305 -21.96 -17.09 8.37
N ASP A 306 -21.01 -17.01 7.43
CA ASP A 306 -21.17 -17.55 6.07
C ASP A 306 -21.31 -19.08 6.06
N LEU A 307 -20.51 -19.78 6.88
CA LEU A 307 -20.64 -21.24 7.04
C LEU A 307 -22.00 -21.65 7.63
N GLU A 308 -22.49 -20.92 8.63
CA GLU A 308 -23.81 -21.18 9.23
C GLU A 308 -24.96 -20.81 8.28
N LEU A 309 -24.77 -19.78 7.46
CA LEU A 309 -25.71 -19.42 6.39
C LEU A 309 -25.83 -20.56 5.37
N ALA A 310 -24.71 -21.18 4.99
CA ALA A 310 -24.70 -22.35 4.11
C ALA A 310 -25.38 -23.59 4.74
N ARG A 311 -25.38 -23.73 6.07
CA ARG A 311 -26.15 -24.77 6.80
C ARG A 311 -27.64 -24.45 6.91
N GLY A 312 -28.03 -23.20 6.66
CA GLY A 312 -29.40 -22.71 6.84
C GLY A 312 -29.76 -22.38 8.29
N ASP A 313 -28.80 -22.32 9.21
CA ASP A 313 -29.06 -21.97 10.62
C ASP A 313 -29.03 -20.45 10.83
N GLN A 314 -30.18 -19.81 10.61
CA GLN A 314 -30.30 -18.34 10.72
C GLN A 314 -30.01 -17.82 12.13
N ASP A 315 -30.32 -18.59 13.18
CA ASP A 315 -30.05 -18.17 14.55
C ASP A 315 -28.54 -18.18 14.82
N ALA A 316 -27.80 -19.14 14.26
CA ALA A 316 -26.34 -19.18 14.34
C ALA A 316 -25.68 -18.05 13.55
N VAL A 317 -26.22 -17.71 12.37
CA VAL A 317 -25.79 -16.53 11.59
C VAL A 317 -25.91 -15.26 12.44
N ASP A 318 -27.08 -15.02 13.04
CA ASP A 318 -27.34 -13.80 13.80
C ASP A 318 -26.46 -13.73 15.06
N ARG A 319 -26.17 -14.87 15.72
CA ARG A 319 -25.20 -14.95 16.84
C ARG A 319 -23.78 -14.60 16.38
N ALA A 320 -23.32 -15.15 15.27
CA ALA A 320 -21.98 -14.89 14.74
C ALA A 320 -21.83 -13.41 14.35
N LEU A 321 -22.82 -12.82 13.67
CA LEU A 321 -22.81 -11.39 13.33
C LEU A 321 -22.87 -10.50 14.58
N ALA A 322 -23.63 -10.87 15.61
CA ALA A 322 -23.62 -10.15 16.88
C ALA A 322 -22.25 -10.20 17.58
N ALA A 323 -21.57 -11.34 17.52
CA ALA A 323 -20.20 -11.47 18.03
C ALA A 323 -19.21 -10.62 17.21
N ALA A 324 -19.36 -10.60 15.87
CA ALA A 324 -18.56 -9.75 14.99
C ALA A 324 -18.72 -8.26 15.31
N ARG A 325 -19.96 -7.77 15.54
CA ARG A 325 -20.25 -6.38 15.91
C ARG A 325 -19.67 -5.99 17.27
N SER A 326 -19.59 -6.94 18.19
CA SER A 326 -19.08 -6.72 19.54
C SER A 326 -17.55 -6.81 19.63
N ALA A 327 -16.89 -7.37 18.61
CA ALA A 327 -15.44 -7.49 18.57
C ALA A 327 -14.77 -6.12 18.35
N PRO A 328 -13.59 -5.87 18.95
CA PRO A 328 -12.79 -4.71 18.62
C PRO A 328 -12.56 -4.64 17.11
N ARG A 329 -12.63 -3.44 16.54
CA ARG A 329 -12.49 -3.21 15.09
C ARG A 329 -11.16 -2.59 14.72
N ASP A 330 -10.39 -2.16 15.72
CA ASP A 330 -9.03 -1.66 15.54
C ASP A 330 -8.20 -2.72 14.80
N TRP A 331 -7.51 -2.29 13.75
CA TRP A 331 -6.67 -3.12 12.88
C TRP A 331 -7.39 -4.29 12.17
N CYS A 332 -8.71 -4.22 11.99
CA CYS A 332 -9.46 -5.18 11.19
C CYS A 332 -9.42 -4.78 9.70
N PHE A 333 -8.65 -5.52 8.89
CA PHE A 333 -8.45 -5.23 7.47
C PHE A 333 -8.89 -6.39 6.57
N PRO A 334 -10.16 -6.45 6.11
CA PRO A 334 -10.63 -7.48 5.18
C PRO A 334 -9.72 -7.68 3.96
N SER A 335 -9.46 -8.94 3.59
CA SER A 335 -8.66 -9.33 2.43
C SER A 335 -9.52 -10.09 1.40
N ALA A 336 -8.92 -10.46 0.27
CA ALA A 336 -9.60 -11.22 -0.79
C ALA A 336 -10.20 -12.56 -0.30
N THR A 337 -9.69 -13.11 0.80
CA THR A 337 -10.25 -14.28 1.48
C THR A 337 -11.68 -14.07 1.97
N GLU A 338 -12.07 -12.83 2.31
CA GLU A 338 -13.41 -12.50 2.80
C GLU A 338 -14.40 -12.14 1.69
N ASP A 339 -13.99 -12.10 0.41
CA ASP A 339 -14.85 -11.63 -0.69
C ASP A 339 -16.17 -12.41 -0.79
N ASP A 340 -16.08 -13.74 -0.73
CA ASP A 340 -17.24 -14.61 -0.90
C ASP A 340 -18.17 -14.48 0.31
N ALA A 341 -17.63 -14.57 1.54
CA ALA A 341 -18.41 -14.39 2.76
C ALA A 341 -19.10 -13.02 2.82
N LEU A 342 -18.38 -11.94 2.49
CA LEU A 342 -18.97 -10.60 2.45
C LEU A 342 -20.05 -10.48 1.38
N ALA A 343 -19.87 -11.07 0.19
CA ALA A 343 -20.89 -11.06 -0.85
C ALA A 343 -22.16 -11.80 -0.42
N GLN A 344 -22.03 -13.02 0.12
CA GLN A 344 -23.16 -13.83 0.60
C GLN A 344 -23.89 -13.16 1.76
N LEU A 345 -23.15 -12.66 2.76
CA LEU A 345 -23.75 -11.99 3.92
C LEU A 345 -24.44 -10.67 3.54
N ARG A 346 -23.91 -9.90 2.58
CA ARG A 346 -24.60 -8.70 2.08
C ARG A 346 -25.92 -9.05 1.40
N GLN A 347 -25.97 -10.16 0.67
CA GLN A 347 -27.22 -10.61 0.06
C GLN A 347 -28.23 -11.08 1.12
N ALA A 348 -27.77 -11.81 2.14
CA ALA A 348 -28.62 -12.37 3.19
C ALA A 348 -29.04 -11.34 4.27
N ARG A 349 -28.23 -10.30 4.48
CA ARG A 349 -28.39 -9.24 5.50
C ARG A 349 -28.01 -7.87 4.91
N PRO A 350 -28.78 -7.34 3.94
CA PRO A 350 -28.41 -6.15 3.17
C PRO A 350 -28.34 -4.85 3.98
N GLY A 351 -28.87 -4.82 5.21
CA GLY A 351 -28.83 -3.66 6.11
C GLY A 351 -27.90 -3.83 7.32
N ASP A 352 -27.06 -4.86 7.35
CA ASP A 352 -26.10 -5.02 8.45
C ASP A 352 -24.94 -4.01 8.31
N PRO A 353 -24.81 -3.03 9.23
CA PRO A 353 -23.83 -1.95 9.08
C PRO A 353 -22.39 -2.46 9.13
N LEU A 354 -22.08 -3.49 9.92
CA LEU A 354 -20.72 -4.03 9.99
C LEU A 354 -20.35 -4.69 8.66
N VAL A 355 -21.23 -5.52 8.12
CA VAL A 355 -21.00 -6.22 6.85
C VAL A 355 -20.84 -5.21 5.70
N LEU A 356 -21.68 -4.18 5.65
CA LEU A 356 -21.60 -3.11 4.66
C LEU A 356 -20.30 -2.31 4.78
N GLY A 357 -19.91 -1.91 6.01
CA GLY A 357 -18.69 -1.16 6.26
C GLY A 357 -17.42 -1.93 5.86
N LEU A 358 -17.31 -3.19 6.29
CA LEU A 358 -16.19 -4.06 5.94
C LEU A 358 -16.14 -4.38 4.45
N ALA A 359 -17.31 -4.56 3.81
CA ALA A 359 -17.38 -4.71 2.36
C ALA A 359 -16.92 -3.45 1.63
N GLY A 360 -17.29 -2.26 2.09
CA GLY A 360 -16.79 -1.01 1.52
C GLY A 360 -15.26 -0.92 1.59
N HIS A 361 -14.65 -1.28 2.73
CA HIS A 361 -13.19 -1.33 2.85
C HIS A 361 -12.56 -2.30 1.85
N ARG A 362 -13.14 -3.50 1.71
CA ARG A 362 -12.66 -4.51 0.78
C ARG A 362 -12.81 -4.09 -0.69
N LEU A 363 -13.95 -3.51 -1.06
CA LEU A 363 -14.25 -3.02 -2.40
C LEU A 363 -13.30 -1.89 -2.79
N TYR A 364 -13.02 -0.96 -1.87
CA TYR A 364 -12.06 0.12 -2.11
C TYR A 364 -10.65 -0.44 -2.36
N ALA A 365 -10.22 -1.42 -1.55
CA ALA A 365 -8.94 -2.11 -1.74
C ALA A 365 -8.87 -2.90 -3.07
N ALA A 366 -10.01 -3.37 -3.60
CA ALA A 366 -10.14 -3.97 -4.93
C ALA A 366 -10.20 -2.94 -6.08
N GLY A 367 -10.12 -1.64 -5.80
CA GLY A 367 -10.30 -0.59 -6.80
C GLY A 367 -11.73 -0.41 -7.29
N ARG A 368 -12.72 -1.09 -6.69
CA ARG A 368 -14.17 -0.96 -6.97
C ARG A 368 -14.73 0.24 -6.20
N ARG A 369 -14.21 1.43 -6.52
CA ARG A 369 -14.36 2.63 -5.70
C ARG A 369 -15.80 3.13 -5.59
N ASP A 370 -16.57 3.12 -6.69
CA ASP A 370 -17.98 3.55 -6.67
C ASP A 370 -18.81 2.64 -5.76
N GLU A 371 -18.66 1.33 -5.92
CA GLU A 371 -19.36 0.32 -5.11
C GLU A 371 -18.95 0.40 -3.63
N ALA A 372 -17.70 0.78 -3.35
CA ALA A 372 -17.23 1.01 -1.99
C ALA A 372 -17.92 2.22 -1.33
N VAL A 373 -18.07 3.32 -2.07
CA VAL A 373 -18.79 4.51 -1.61
C VAL A 373 -20.25 4.18 -1.32
N GLU A 374 -20.90 3.43 -2.20
CA GLU A 374 -22.28 2.97 -1.99
C GLU A 374 -22.40 2.11 -0.73
N ALA A 375 -21.49 1.15 -0.54
CA ALA A 375 -21.48 0.28 0.63
C ALA A 375 -21.24 1.06 1.94
N TRP A 376 -20.30 2.01 1.95
CA TRP A 376 -20.06 2.87 3.11
C TRP A 376 -21.23 3.80 3.40
N GLN A 377 -21.86 4.38 2.37
CA GLN A 377 -23.05 5.21 2.57
C GLN A 377 -24.18 4.38 3.18
N ALA A 378 -24.46 3.19 2.65
CA ALA A 378 -25.48 2.30 3.21
C ALA A 378 -25.16 1.87 4.64
N SER A 379 -23.87 1.67 4.97
CA SER A 379 -23.41 1.41 6.34
C SER A 379 -23.73 2.57 7.27
N VAL A 380 -23.42 3.82 6.87
CA VAL A 380 -23.69 5.02 7.68
C VAL A 380 -25.18 5.27 7.85
N ASP A 381 -25.97 5.04 6.78
CA ASP A 381 -27.43 5.18 6.83
C ASP A 381 -28.07 4.17 7.80
N ALA A 382 -27.45 2.99 7.97
CA ALA A 382 -27.88 1.97 8.93
C ALA A 382 -27.37 2.24 10.36
N ASP A 383 -26.13 2.71 10.50
CA ASP A 383 -25.49 3.01 11.77
C ASP A 383 -24.39 4.08 11.58
N GLU A 384 -24.63 5.27 12.15
CA GLU A 384 -23.73 6.41 12.06
C GLU A 384 -22.62 6.41 13.13
N THR A 385 -22.45 5.31 13.89
CA THR A 385 -21.51 5.25 15.02
C THR A 385 -20.11 4.72 14.69
N ASP A 386 -19.82 4.46 13.41
CA ASP A 386 -18.53 3.96 12.97
C ASP A 386 -17.60 5.08 12.44
N PRO A 387 -16.59 5.50 13.24
CA PRO A 387 -15.66 6.55 12.83
C PRO A 387 -14.78 6.16 11.64
N VAL A 388 -14.48 4.87 11.44
CA VAL A 388 -13.61 4.41 10.36
C VAL A 388 -14.36 4.46 9.03
N VAL A 389 -15.62 4.04 9.00
CA VAL A 389 -16.47 4.15 7.81
C VAL A 389 -16.74 5.62 7.48
N LEU A 390 -17.04 6.47 8.47
CA LEU A 390 -17.21 7.92 8.25
C LEU A 390 -15.94 8.56 7.69
N ARG A 391 -14.76 8.23 8.24
CA ARG A 391 -13.46 8.67 7.71
C ARG A 391 -13.26 8.22 6.27
N SER A 392 -13.51 6.94 5.96
CA SER A 392 -13.39 6.38 4.60
C SER A 392 -14.34 7.05 3.61
N LEU A 393 -15.57 7.31 4.02
CA LEU A 393 -16.56 8.01 3.22
C LEU A 393 -16.16 9.47 2.99
N GLY A 394 -15.62 10.14 4.01
CA GLY A 394 -15.11 11.51 3.91
C GLY A 394 -13.96 11.63 2.93
N LEU A 395 -13.05 10.65 2.93
CA LEU A 395 -11.97 10.55 1.95
C LEU A 395 -12.49 10.41 0.53
N ALA A 396 -13.35 9.42 0.31
CA ALA A 396 -13.91 9.17 -1.01
C ALA A 396 -14.78 10.33 -1.51
N ALA A 397 -15.49 11.03 -0.62
CA ALA A 397 -16.26 12.21 -0.97
C ALA A 397 -15.37 13.32 -1.54
N TYR A 398 -14.18 13.54 -0.97
CA TYR A 398 -13.24 14.53 -1.50
C TYR A 398 -12.57 14.03 -2.79
N ASP A 399 -11.88 12.87 -2.74
CA ASP A 399 -10.99 12.43 -3.81
C ASP A 399 -11.73 11.93 -5.07
N LEU A 400 -12.91 11.36 -4.90
CA LEU A 400 -13.63 10.70 -6.00
C LEU A 400 -14.85 11.49 -6.46
N LEU A 401 -15.56 12.12 -5.52
CA LEU A 401 -16.80 12.84 -5.81
C LEU A 401 -16.60 14.35 -5.93
N GLY A 402 -15.44 14.89 -5.53
CA GLY A 402 -15.17 16.33 -5.53
C GLY A 402 -16.04 17.12 -4.54
N ASP A 403 -16.63 16.45 -3.53
CA ASP A 403 -17.53 17.05 -2.55
C ASP A 403 -16.82 17.28 -1.21
N GLY A 404 -16.06 18.38 -1.16
CA GLY A 404 -15.35 18.79 0.05
C GLY A 404 -16.27 19.14 1.23
N GLU A 405 -17.52 19.53 0.97
CA GLU A 405 -18.50 19.81 2.02
C GLU A 405 -18.98 18.55 2.72
N ARG A 406 -19.30 17.51 1.95
CA ARG A 406 -19.60 16.20 2.49
C ARG A 406 -18.41 15.61 3.22
N ALA A 407 -17.21 15.73 2.66
CA ALA A 407 -15.99 15.26 3.30
C ALA A 407 -15.84 15.82 4.73
N ALA A 408 -15.99 17.13 4.92
CA ALA A 408 -15.81 17.72 6.25
C ALA A 408 -16.94 17.36 7.22
N ARG A 409 -18.18 17.18 6.75
CA ARG A 409 -19.27 16.66 7.61
C ARG A 409 -18.94 15.26 8.14
N CYS A 410 -18.48 14.37 7.26
CA CYS A 410 -18.07 13.02 7.66
C CYS A 410 -16.90 13.05 8.66
N TYR A 411 -15.87 13.87 8.43
CA TYR A 411 -14.77 14.02 9.39
C TYR A 411 -15.21 14.65 10.71
N ALA A 412 -16.11 15.63 10.70
CA ALA A 412 -16.65 16.22 11.92
C ALA A 412 -17.41 15.18 12.76
N GLN A 413 -18.23 14.33 12.13
CA GLN A 413 -18.92 13.22 12.79
C GLN A 413 -17.92 12.18 13.34
N ALA A 414 -16.94 11.77 12.53
CA ALA A 414 -15.91 10.82 12.97
C ALA A 414 -15.12 11.34 14.19
N ARG A 415 -14.75 12.63 14.19
CA ARG A 415 -14.09 13.29 15.33
C ARG A 415 -14.99 13.43 16.54
N ALA A 416 -16.31 13.60 16.37
CA ALA A 416 -17.23 13.61 17.50
C ALA A 416 -17.34 12.24 18.18
N LEU A 417 -17.24 11.14 17.42
CA LEU A 417 -17.24 9.76 17.93
C LEU A 417 -15.90 9.38 18.57
N ARG A 418 -14.79 9.88 18.03
CA ARG A 418 -13.43 9.61 18.51
C ARG A 418 -12.67 10.93 18.70
N PRO A 419 -13.02 11.72 19.74
CA PRO A 419 -12.40 13.01 19.98
C PRO A 419 -10.91 12.89 20.28
N ASP A 420 -10.45 11.77 20.84
CA ASP A 420 -9.06 11.55 21.25
C ASP A 420 -8.19 10.86 20.18
N ASP A 421 -8.67 10.81 18.93
CA ASP A 421 -7.92 10.25 17.81
C ASP A 421 -7.11 11.35 17.09
N ALA A 422 -5.80 11.35 17.35
CA ALA A 422 -4.87 12.31 16.75
C ALA A 422 -4.77 12.17 15.22
N ARG A 423 -5.03 10.98 14.66
CA ARG A 423 -5.02 10.78 13.20
C ARG A 423 -6.22 11.48 12.58
N LEU A 424 -7.41 11.35 13.16
CA LEU A 424 -8.60 12.07 12.67
C LEU A 424 -8.44 13.59 12.77
N LEU A 425 -7.77 14.09 13.81
CA LEU A 425 -7.44 15.53 13.93
C LEU A 425 -6.52 15.99 12.79
N TYR A 426 -5.44 15.26 12.54
CA TYR A 426 -4.48 15.56 11.48
C TYR A 426 -5.11 15.55 10.08
N GLU A 427 -5.92 14.53 9.79
CA GLU A 427 -6.58 14.42 8.49
C GLU A 427 -7.67 15.49 8.31
N ALA A 428 -8.44 15.81 9.36
CA ALA A 428 -9.41 16.90 9.28
C ALA A 428 -8.75 18.27 9.05
N ASP A 429 -7.58 18.50 9.63
CA ASP A 429 -6.81 19.73 9.40
C ASP A 429 -6.26 19.81 7.96
N GLN A 430 -5.76 18.70 7.41
CA GLN A 430 -5.39 18.63 5.98
C GLN A 430 -6.60 18.94 5.08
N LEU A 431 -7.76 18.35 5.36
CA LEU A 431 -8.98 18.63 4.61
C LEU A 431 -9.39 20.11 4.71
N ALA A 432 -9.28 20.70 5.90
CA ALA A 432 -9.55 22.12 6.10
C ALA A 432 -8.61 22.99 5.26
N ALA A 433 -7.32 22.64 5.20
CA ALA A 433 -6.34 23.29 4.33
C ALA A 433 -6.77 23.24 2.85
N ARG A 434 -7.16 22.06 2.37
CA ARG A 434 -7.61 21.85 0.98
C ARG A 434 -8.86 22.63 0.62
N ARG A 435 -9.74 22.83 1.60
CA ARG A 435 -10.95 23.64 1.47
C ARG A 435 -10.70 25.15 1.61
N GLY A 436 -9.45 25.58 1.81
CA GLY A 436 -9.09 26.98 1.94
C GLY A 436 -9.45 27.60 3.29
N ALA A 437 -9.55 26.80 4.37
CA ALA A 437 -9.72 27.33 5.72
C ALA A 437 -8.53 28.22 6.11
N ALA A 438 -8.80 29.31 6.83
CA ALA A 438 -7.77 30.24 7.25
C ALA A 438 -6.78 29.58 8.22
N ALA A 439 -5.50 29.95 8.12
CA ALA A 439 -4.46 29.41 9.01
C ALA A 439 -4.77 29.67 10.49
N ALA A 440 -5.38 30.82 10.82
CA ALA A 440 -5.76 31.16 12.19
C ALA A 440 -6.77 30.18 12.80
N ASP A 441 -7.84 29.84 12.06
CA ASP A 441 -8.88 28.90 12.52
C ASP A 441 -8.31 27.48 12.73
N ARG A 442 -7.37 27.09 11.87
CA ARG A 442 -6.65 25.82 11.95
C ARG A 442 -5.75 25.78 13.18
N VAL A 443 -4.97 26.83 13.44
CA VAL A 443 -4.14 26.95 14.65
C VAL A 443 -4.98 26.90 15.92
N GLU A 444 -6.13 27.59 15.96
CA GLU A 444 -7.04 27.53 17.11
C GLU A 444 -7.51 26.09 17.36
N THR A 445 -7.94 25.40 16.30
CA THR A 445 -8.39 24.00 16.38
C THR A 445 -7.29 23.08 16.90
N LEU A 446 -6.08 23.16 16.35
CA LEU A 446 -4.96 22.31 16.75
C LEU A 446 -4.46 22.63 18.16
N THR A 447 -4.35 23.91 18.52
CA THR A 447 -3.90 24.34 19.85
C THR A 447 -4.87 23.92 20.94
N SER A 448 -6.18 23.88 20.65
CA SER A 448 -7.19 23.39 21.59
C SER A 448 -6.99 21.91 21.98
N ARG A 449 -6.24 21.15 21.17
CA ARG A 449 -5.91 19.72 21.36
C ARG A 449 -4.41 19.48 21.32
N ALA A 450 -3.64 20.32 22.02
CA ALA A 450 -2.19 20.18 22.14
C ALA A 450 -1.77 18.80 22.69
N ASP A 451 -2.63 18.15 23.49
CA ASP A 451 -2.45 16.77 23.96
C ASP A 451 -2.30 15.78 22.79
N LEU A 452 -3.14 15.90 21.75
CA LEU A 452 -3.12 15.03 20.58
C LEU A 452 -2.00 15.41 19.61
N VAL A 453 -1.77 16.71 19.41
CA VAL A 453 -0.67 17.22 18.57
C VAL A 453 0.65 16.62 19.04
N ALA A 454 0.92 16.64 20.34
CA ALA A 454 2.14 16.09 20.93
C ALA A 454 2.31 14.57 20.74
N THR A 455 1.27 13.82 20.38
CA THR A 455 1.40 12.37 20.14
C THR A 455 1.91 12.01 18.74
N ARG A 456 1.92 12.97 17.79
CA ARG A 456 2.31 12.72 16.40
C ARG A 456 3.30 13.73 15.88
N ASP A 457 4.35 13.25 15.23
CA ASP A 457 5.39 14.08 14.63
C ASP A 457 4.83 14.93 13.47
N ASP A 458 4.08 14.31 12.55
CA ASP A 458 3.49 14.99 11.39
C ASP A 458 2.53 16.13 11.76
N LEU A 459 1.67 15.91 12.75
CA LEU A 459 0.72 16.92 13.25
C LEU A 459 1.44 18.05 14.00
N THR A 460 2.52 17.72 14.72
CA THR A 460 3.36 18.72 15.40
C THR A 460 4.03 19.65 14.38
N VAL A 461 4.65 19.10 13.33
CA VAL A 461 5.26 19.88 12.25
C VAL A 461 4.22 20.75 11.52
N GLN A 462 3.01 20.22 11.30
CA GLN A 462 1.94 20.98 10.67
C GLN A 462 1.53 22.21 11.50
N LEU A 463 1.43 22.08 12.82
CA LEU A 463 1.17 23.22 13.70
C LEU A 463 2.33 24.24 13.69
N ALA A 464 3.59 23.77 13.71
CA ALA A 464 4.76 24.65 13.60
C ALA A 464 4.72 25.50 12.32
N GLY A 465 4.46 24.89 11.16
CA GLY A 465 4.38 25.60 9.88
C GLY A 465 3.24 26.63 9.84
N LEU A 466 2.10 26.33 10.46
CA LEU A 466 0.99 27.28 10.57
C LEU A 466 1.32 28.46 11.49
N LEU A 467 1.99 28.21 12.62
CA LEU A 467 2.44 29.26 13.53
C LEU A 467 3.44 30.21 12.84
N THR A 468 4.39 29.66 12.08
CA THR A 468 5.34 30.46 11.29
C THR A 468 4.63 31.36 10.27
N THR A 469 3.65 30.84 9.53
CA THR A 469 2.85 31.62 8.56
C THR A 469 2.05 32.77 9.21
N LEU A 470 1.77 32.68 10.52
CA LEU A 470 1.04 33.70 11.28
C LEU A 470 1.95 34.63 12.08
N ASP A 471 3.23 34.74 11.72
CA ASP A 471 4.26 35.51 12.42
C ASP A 471 4.46 35.12 13.90
N ARG A 472 4.14 33.86 14.24
CA ARG A 472 4.32 33.25 15.58
C ARG A 472 5.46 32.23 15.59
N ALA A 473 6.53 32.52 14.85
CA ALA A 473 7.65 31.61 14.66
C ALA A 473 8.42 31.27 15.95
N ASP A 474 8.44 32.15 16.96
CA ASP A 474 9.02 31.85 18.28
C ASP A 474 8.29 30.64 18.93
N GLU A 475 6.96 30.57 18.85
CA GLU A 475 6.16 29.44 19.37
C GLU A 475 6.38 28.16 18.55
N ALA A 476 6.60 28.29 17.24
CA ALA A 476 6.94 27.16 16.38
C ALA A 476 8.28 26.53 16.80
N LEU A 477 9.29 27.34 17.09
CA LEU A 477 10.60 26.86 17.55
C LEU A 477 10.51 26.20 18.93
N ASP A 478 9.75 26.75 19.86
CA ASP A 478 9.52 26.12 21.18
C ASP A 478 8.91 24.72 21.03
N LEU A 479 7.96 24.57 20.12
CA LEU A 479 7.29 23.31 19.83
C LEU A 479 8.21 22.30 19.12
N LEU A 480 9.04 22.73 18.17
CA LEU A 480 10.03 21.88 17.50
C LEU A 480 11.19 21.48 18.44
N ALA A 481 11.70 22.40 19.26
CA ALA A 481 12.78 22.13 20.20
C ALA A 481 12.31 21.34 21.44
N GLY A 482 11.02 21.42 21.78
CA GLY A 482 10.43 20.84 22.99
C GLY A 482 10.25 19.33 22.96
N ARG A 483 10.49 18.65 21.83
CA ARG A 483 10.36 17.20 21.69
C ARG A 483 11.48 16.57 20.87
N SER A 484 11.51 15.24 20.86
CA SER A 484 12.28 14.46 19.88
C SER A 484 11.36 13.95 18.78
N PHE A 485 11.79 14.09 17.53
CA PHE A 485 11.12 13.56 16.35
C PHE A 485 11.76 12.24 15.91
N GLN A 486 10.97 11.36 15.32
CA GLN A 486 11.45 10.14 14.67
C GLN A 486 11.28 10.29 13.16
N PRO A 487 12.28 9.98 12.32
CA PRO A 487 12.08 9.96 10.88
C PRO A 487 10.96 9.01 10.49
N TRP A 488 10.08 9.42 9.56
CA TRP A 488 9.02 8.60 9.00
C TRP A 488 9.06 8.62 7.47
N GLU A 489 8.59 7.55 6.85
CA GLU A 489 8.53 7.41 5.38
C GLU A 489 7.65 8.50 4.77
N GLY A 490 8.19 9.23 3.79
CA GLY A 490 7.52 10.36 3.15
C GLY A 490 7.52 11.66 3.96
N GLY A 491 8.21 11.69 5.10
CA GLY A 491 8.41 12.86 5.96
C GLY A 491 9.81 13.43 5.94
N GLU A 492 10.72 12.83 5.16
CA GLU A 492 12.13 13.17 5.18
C GLU A 492 12.36 14.66 4.87
N GLY A 493 13.06 15.37 5.76
CA GLY A 493 13.37 16.79 5.61
C GLY A 493 12.26 17.74 6.05
N THR A 494 11.05 17.25 6.35
CA THR A 494 9.91 18.13 6.69
C THR A 494 10.08 18.84 8.03
N VAL A 495 10.66 18.17 9.04
CA VAL A 495 10.96 18.77 10.34
C VAL A 495 12.05 19.84 10.19
N LEU A 496 13.08 19.55 9.39
CA LEU A 496 14.17 20.49 9.10
C LEU A 496 13.68 21.72 8.32
N ALA A 497 12.81 21.54 7.33
CA ALA A 497 12.21 22.65 6.60
C ALA A 497 11.41 23.58 7.52
N ALA A 498 10.56 23.02 8.39
CA ALA A 498 9.81 23.82 9.36
C ALA A 498 10.71 24.57 10.36
N TRP A 499 11.82 23.95 10.77
CA TRP A 499 12.85 24.58 11.62
C TRP A 499 13.53 25.75 10.91
N ASP A 500 13.98 25.53 9.67
CA ASP A 500 14.64 26.53 8.84
C ASP A 500 13.71 27.73 8.58
N ASP A 501 12.45 27.47 8.21
CA ASP A 501 11.45 28.52 7.94
C ASP A 501 11.16 29.38 9.17
N ALA A 502 11.02 28.77 10.35
CA ALA A 502 10.79 29.49 11.59
C ALA A 502 11.99 30.38 11.97
N HIS A 503 13.21 29.84 11.91
CA HIS A 503 14.41 30.62 12.16
C HIS A 503 14.62 31.74 11.14
N ARG A 504 14.37 31.47 9.85
CA ARG A 504 14.49 32.45 8.78
C ARG A 504 13.52 33.61 8.98
N THR A 505 12.27 33.31 9.34
CA THR A 505 11.23 34.32 9.63
C THR A 505 11.68 35.26 10.76
N LEU A 506 12.17 34.69 11.87
CA LEU A 506 12.64 35.48 13.01
C LEU A 506 13.90 36.29 12.69
N ALA A 507 14.82 35.74 11.90
CA ALA A 507 16.03 36.44 11.49
C ALA A 507 15.71 37.65 10.61
N LEU A 508 14.81 37.50 9.63
CA LEU A 508 14.36 38.59 8.77
C LEU A 508 13.64 39.68 9.58
N ALA A 509 12.72 39.29 10.46
CA ALA A 509 12.03 40.24 11.35
C ALA A 509 13.01 41.00 12.27
N ALA A 510 14.06 40.34 12.75
CA ALA A 510 15.11 40.97 13.55
C ALA A 510 15.96 41.97 12.73
N LEU A 511 16.27 41.65 11.46
CA LEU A 511 16.94 42.60 10.56
C LEU A 511 16.09 43.84 10.30
N ASP A 512 14.81 43.65 9.99
CA ASP A 512 13.86 44.76 9.76
C ASP A 512 13.66 45.60 11.02
N GLY A 513 13.71 44.96 12.20
CA GLY A 513 13.67 45.62 13.51
C GLY A 513 14.98 46.29 13.95
N GLY A 514 16.07 46.12 13.20
CA GLY A 514 17.39 46.68 13.54
C GLY A 514 18.11 45.96 14.69
N ASP A 515 17.80 44.68 14.94
CA ASP A 515 18.47 43.81 15.91
C ASP A 515 19.35 42.75 15.18
N PRO A 516 20.56 43.14 14.75
CA PRO A 516 21.42 42.25 13.98
C PRO A 516 21.98 41.09 14.80
N ASP A 517 22.09 41.23 16.13
CA ASP A 517 22.59 40.17 17.00
C ASP A 517 21.57 39.03 17.11
N ARG A 518 20.28 39.37 17.25
CA ARG A 518 19.21 38.36 17.21
C ARG A 518 19.10 37.71 15.83
N ALA A 519 19.21 38.48 14.76
CA ALA A 519 19.22 37.93 13.39
C ALA A 519 20.36 36.92 13.18
N LEU A 520 21.57 37.27 13.63
CA LEU A 520 22.74 36.41 13.54
C LEU A 520 22.56 35.12 14.35
N ALA A 521 21.93 35.20 15.54
CA ALA A 521 21.65 34.04 16.36
C ALA A 521 20.70 33.05 15.66
N HIS A 522 19.60 33.54 15.09
CA HIS A 522 18.65 32.67 14.37
C HIS A 522 19.25 32.08 13.09
N ALA A 523 20.00 32.85 12.29
CA ALA A 523 20.65 32.35 11.08
C ALA A 523 21.65 31.20 11.39
N ARG A 524 22.42 31.32 12.48
CA ARG A 524 23.33 30.26 12.92
C ARG A 524 22.59 29.02 13.42
N ALA A 525 21.47 29.20 14.11
CA ALA A 525 20.67 28.10 14.63
C ALA A 525 19.98 27.30 13.51
N ALA A 526 19.55 27.95 12.42
CA ALA A 526 19.05 27.25 11.22
C ALA A 526 20.12 26.34 10.60
N LEU A 527 21.36 26.83 10.49
CA LEU A 527 22.50 26.06 9.95
C LEU A 527 23.03 24.97 10.91
N ALA A 528 22.62 24.99 12.17
CA ALA A 528 23.03 24.04 13.20
C ALA A 528 21.81 23.41 13.87
N PRO A 529 21.01 22.62 13.13
CA PRO A 529 19.79 22.00 13.67
C PRO A 529 20.10 21.15 14.90
N VAL A 530 19.19 21.19 15.87
CA VAL A 530 19.34 20.43 17.12
C VAL A 530 19.11 18.93 16.87
N ALA A 531 19.83 18.08 17.61
CA ALA A 531 19.74 16.62 17.44
C ALA A 531 18.34 16.05 17.71
N SER A 532 17.49 16.78 18.45
CA SER A 532 16.13 16.37 18.75
C SER A 532 15.19 16.43 17.53
N LEU A 533 15.57 17.09 16.44
CA LEU A 533 14.80 17.05 15.19
C LEU A 533 14.83 15.67 14.52
N GLY A 534 15.69 14.75 14.97
CA GLY A 534 15.72 13.37 14.49
C GLY A 534 16.33 13.19 13.09
N GLU A 535 16.69 14.28 12.42
CA GLU A 535 17.16 14.31 11.04
C GLU A 535 18.44 15.14 10.90
N ALA A 536 19.22 14.84 9.84
CA ALA A 536 20.39 15.61 9.45
C ALA A 536 20.27 16.01 7.98
N ARG A 537 20.73 17.22 7.65
CA ARG A 537 20.67 17.74 6.28
C ARG A 537 21.46 16.85 5.33
N HIS A 538 20.87 16.52 4.18
CA HIS A 538 21.58 15.73 3.17
C HIS A 538 22.69 16.58 2.52
N PRO A 539 23.88 16.02 2.21
CA PRO A 539 24.98 16.80 1.64
C PRO A 539 24.71 17.47 0.28
N LEU A 540 23.64 17.07 -0.40
CA LEU A 540 23.20 17.66 -1.67
C LEU A 540 22.09 18.71 -1.50
N ASP A 541 21.55 18.89 -0.29
CA ASP A 541 20.54 19.90 -0.04
C ASP A 541 21.21 21.27 0.05
N SER A 542 20.71 22.22 -0.75
CA SER A 542 21.22 23.59 -0.74
C SER A 542 20.79 24.32 0.55
N THR A 543 21.68 25.18 1.03
CA THR A 543 21.56 26.07 2.19
C THR A 543 21.84 27.52 1.79
N ALA A 544 21.74 27.82 0.49
CA ALA A 544 22.14 29.11 -0.07
C ALA A 544 21.36 30.28 0.55
N ASP A 545 20.06 30.14 0.78
CA ASP A 545 19.23 31.13 1.49
C ASP A 545 19.66 31.35 2.94
N LEU A 546 19.94 30.29 3.70
CA LEU A 546 20.38 30.39 5.09
C LEU A 546 21.75 31.06 5.19
N HIS A 547 22.66 30.74 4.27
CA HIS A 547 23.97 31.39 4.19
C HIS A 547 23.90 32.83 3.69
N LEU A 548 22.98 33.14 2.77
CA LEU A 548 22.70 34.51 2.36
C LEU A 548 22.22 35.35 3.55
N LEU A 549 21.22 34.84 4.28
CA LEU A 549 20.68 35.47 5.48
C LEU A 549 21.75 35.64 6.58
N LEU A 550 22.60 34.64 6.78
CA LEU A 550 23.73 34.72 7.70
C LEU A 550 24.68 35.86 7.31
N GLY A 551 25.02 35.98 6.02
CA GLY A 551 25.88 37.05 5.53
C GLY A 551 25.26 38.44 5.71
N ASP A 552 23.98 38.59 5.44
CA ASP A 552 23.25 39.85 5.63
C ASP A 552 23.22 40.25 7.13
N ALA A 553 22.99 39.30 8.04
CA ALA A 553 23.07 39.54 9.48
C ALA A 553 24.50 39.86 9.98
N LEU A 554 25.52 39.25 9.37
CA LEU A 554 26.92 39.56 9.67
C LEU A 554 27.31 40.97 9.24
N VAL A 555 26.84 41.45 8.08
CA VAL A 555 27.03 42.86 7.68
C VAL A 555 26.31 43.80 8.63
N ALA A 556 25.05 43.51 8.98
CA ALA A 556 24.29 44.35 9.90
C ALA A 556 24.93 44.42 11.30
N SER A 557 25.69 43.40 11.72
CA SER A 557 26.49 43.39 12.96
C SER A 557 27.93 43.91 12.80
N GLY A 558 28.32 44.41 11.61
CA GLY A 558 29.63 45.01 11.33
C GLY A 558 30.78 44.00 11.12
N ARG A 559 30.46 42.76 10.75
CA ARG A 559 31.39 41.63 10.56
C ARG A 559 31.60 41.29 9.09
N ASP A 560 32.01 42.29 8.30
CA ASP A 560 32.08 42.23 6.83
C ASP A 560 32.95 41.10 6.26
N HIS A 561 33.99 40.66 6.97
CA HIS A 561 34.84 39.56 6.50
C HIS A 561 34.09 38.23 6.55
N GLU A 562 33.45 37.92 7.68
CA GLU A 562 32.67 36.69 7.86
C GLU A 562 31.43 36.71 6.97
N ALA A 563 30.84 37.89 6.74
CA ALA A 563 29.72 38.03 5.81
C ALA A 563 30.10 37.59 4.40
N ARG A 564 31.29 37.98 3.92
CA ARG A 564 31.80 37.55 2.61
C ARG A 564 32.03 36.04 2.53
N GLU A 565 32.50 35.41 3.60
CA GLU A 565 32.64 33.95 3.65
C GLU A 565 31.28 33.25 3.57
N ALA A 566 30.27 33.74 4.29
CA ALA A 566 28.91 33.22 4.24
C ALA A 566 28.29 33.37 2.84
N TRP A 567 28.40 34.55 2.22
CA TRP A 567 27.92 34.78 0.86
C TRP A 567 28.69 33.95 -0.18
N GLN A 568 29.98 33.69 0.03
CA GLN A 568 30.75 32.82 -0.85
C GLN A 568 30.21 31.39 -0.81
N ILE A 569 29.88 30.87 0.37
CA ILE A 569 29.25 29.54 0.52
C ILE A 569 27.90 29.50 -0.22
N ALA A 570 27.06 30.52 -0.07
CA ALA A 570 25.78 30.60 -0.79
C ALA A 570 25.97 30.67 -2.32
N ALA A 571 26.92 31.47 -2.80
CA ALA A 571 27.21 31.65 -4.22
C ALA A 571 27.74 30.37 -4.91
N ASP A 572 28.47 29.53 -4.16
CA ASP A 572 29.05 28.28 -4.67
C ASP A 572 28.04 27.12 -4.72
N GLN A 573 26.88 27.27 -4.06
CA GLN A 573 25.79 26.30 -4.10
C GLN A 573 24.84 26.65 -5.26
N GLN A 574 25.05 26.02 -6.42
CA GLN A 574 24.22 26.18 -7.62
C GLN A 574 23.47 24.89 -7.94
N GLY A 575 22.18 25.00 -8.26
CA GLY A 575 21.29 23.87 -8.57
C GLY A 575 20.60 23.29 -7.34
N GLY A 576 20.01 22.11 -7.50
CA GLY A 576 19.35 21.35 -6.44
C GLY A 576 19.18 19.88 -6.82
N VAL A 577 18.53 19.11 -5.95
CA VAL A 577 18.08 17.76 -6.26
C VAL A 577 16.58 17.70 -6.05
N GLU A 578 15.84 17.32 -7.07
CA GLU A 578 14.41 17.02 -6.98
C GLU A 578 14.16 15.62 -7.54
N GLY A 579 13.46 14.77 -6.80
CA GLY A 579 13.16 13.40 -7.23
C GLY A 579 14.40 12.56 -7.59
N MET A 580 15.54 12.79 -6.92
CA MET A 580 16.86 12.20 -7.22
C MET A 580 17.47 12.61 -8.57
N THR A 581 16.92 13.63 -9.24
CA THR A 581 17.51 14.24 -10.44
C THR A 581 18.22 15.54 -10.10
N PRO A 582 19.46 15.76 -10.58
CA PRO A 582 20.11 17.06 -10.46
C PRO A 582 19.34 18.10 -11.27
N GLU A 583 18.77 19.09 -10.59
CA GLU A 583 18.13 20.23 -11.24
C GLU A 583 19.16 21.34 -11.48
N ILE A 584 19.08 21.92 -12.68
CA ILE A 584 19.92 23.06 -13.08
C ILE A 584 19.56 24.31 -12.26
N CYS A 585 18.31 24.42 -11.82
CA CYS A 585 17.80 25.51 -10.99
C CYS A 585 16.89 24.97 -9.89
N SER A 586 16.91 25.64 -8.74
CA SER A 586 16.05 25.39 -7.58
C SER A 586 15.56 26.74 -7.03
N GLU A 587 14.61 26.73 -6.09
CA GLU A 587 14.17 27.95 -5.38
C GLU A 587 15.33 28.69 -4.72
N GLN A 588 16.39 27.95 -4.34
CA GLN A 588 17.61 28.47 -3.73
C GLN A 588 18.53 29.22 -4.71
N THR A 589 18.31 29.08 -6.02
CA THR A 589 19.14 29.74 -7.06
C THR A 589 19.07 31.27 -6.97
N ALA A 590 17.92 31.81 -6.56
CA ALA A 590 17.77 33.25 -6.33
C ALA A 590 18.71 33.74 -5.21
N ALA A 591 18.83 32.96 -4.12
CA ALA A 591 19.73 33.30 -3.02
C ALA A 591 21.20 33.29 -3.44
N SER A 592 21.63 32.30 -4.22
CA SER A 592 22.99 32.24 -4.76
C SER A 592 23.30 33.43 -5.69
N ALA A 593 22.33 33.87 -6.49
CA ALA A 593 22.47 35.04 -7.36
C ALA A 593 22.56 36.35 -6.55
N THR A 594 21.73 36.52 -5.52
CA THR A 594 21.84 37.66 -4.60
C THR A 594 23.18 37.66 -3.87
N ALA A 595 23.68 36.51 -3.42
CA ALA A 595 24.99 36.40 -2.78
C ALA A 595 26.14 36.81 -3.71
N LEU A 596 26.11 36.38 -4.99
CA LEU A 596 27.06 36.84 -6.01
C LEU A 596 27.02 38.36 -6.19
N HIS A 597 25.82 38.95 -6.17
CA HIS A 597 25.66 40.40 -6.24
C HIS A 597 26.26 41.10 -5.01
N ARG A 598 26.00 40.60 -3.79
CA ARG A 598 26.60 41.11 -2.53
C ARG A 598 28.13 41.05 -2.53
N LEU A 599 28.71 40.05 -3.19
CA LEU A 599 30.17 39.92 -3.38
C LEU A 599 30.75 40.84 -4.47
N GLY A 600 29.91 41.58 -5.20
CA GLY A 600 30.31 42.44 -6.32
C GLY A 600 30.55 41.68 -7.64
N ARG A 601 30.22 40.39 -7.71
CA ARG A 601 30.38 39.52 -8.90
C ARG A 601 29.17 39.68 -9.84
N ARG A 602 28.93 40.92 -10.31
CA ARG A 602 27.71 41.33 -11.03
C ARG A 602 27.45 40.52 -12.31
N ASP A 603 28.48 40.27 -13.11
CA ASP A 603 28.34 39.49 -14.35
C ASP A 603 27.92 38.04 -14.09
N GLU A 604 28.35 37.46 -12.97
CA GLU A 604 27.98 36.10 -12.57
C GLU A 604 26.56 36.06 -12.02
N ALA A 605 26.18 37.03 -11.19
CA ALA A 605 24.81 37.18 -10.70
C ALA A 605 23.81 37.34 -11.85
N ALA A 606 24.11 38.20 -12.84
CA ALA A 606 23.28 38.40 -14.01
C ALA A 606 23.12 37.13 -14.85
N ARG A 607 24.21 36.36 -15.05
CA ARG A 607 24.14 35.07 -15.75
C ARG A 607 23.24 34.08 -15.02
N LEU A 608 23.37 33.97 -13.69
CA LEU A 608 22.57 33.02 -12.92
C LEU A 608 21.09 33.41 -12.89
N ARG A 609 20.80 34.71 -12.80
CA ARG A 609 19.45 35.27 -12.98
C ARG A 609 18.86 34.88 -14.33
N ASP A 610 19.60 35.02 -15.42
CA ASP A 610 19.11 34.66 -16.76
C ASP A 610 18.87 33.14 -16.92
N VAL A 611 19.63 32.31 -16.23
CA VAL A 611 19.37 30.87 -16.15
C VAL A 611 18.06 30.60 -15.42
N LEU A 612 17.85 31.23 -14.26
CA LEU A 612 16.59 31.11 -13.49
C LEU A 612 15.38 31.60 -14.32
N ALA A 613 15.49 32.76 -14.99
CA ALA A 613 14.43 33.31 -15.83
C ALA A 613 14.05 32.36 -16.98
N ARG A 614 15.04 31.72 -17.62
CA ARG A 614 14.79 30.72 -18.66
C ARG A 614 14.08 29.50 -18.08
N HIS A 615 14.56 28.98 -16.96
CA HIS A 615 13.95 27.83 -16.29
C HIS A 615 12.48 28.11 -15.90
N VAL A 616 12.18 29.28 -15.32
CA VAL A 616 10.81 29.68 -14.98
C VAL A 616 9.91 29.74 -16.22
N SER A 617 10.40 30.30 -17.32
CA SER A 617 9.66 30.36 -18.59
C SER A 617 9.40 28.97 -19.18
N GLU A 618 10.40 28.08 -19.14
CA GLU A 618 10.26 26.69 -19.57
C GLU A 618 9.22 25.96 -18.71
N GLN A 619 9.36 26.02 -17.37
CA GLN A 619 8.43 25.39 -16.43
C GLN A 619 7.01 25.92 -16.58
N ALA A 620 6.80 27.23 -16.77
CA ALA A 620 5.46 27.79 -16.96
C ALA A 620 4.71 27.23 -18.20
N SER A 621 5.42 26.58 -19.13
CA SER A 621 4.83 25.94 -20.31
C SER A 621 4.64 24.42 -20.17
N VAL A 622 5.15 23.82 -19.09
CA VAL A 622 5.08 22.38 -18.84
C VAL A 622 3.70 22.01 -18.31
N VAL A 623 3.12 20.95 -18.88
CA VAL A 623 1.95 20.28 -18.29
C VAL A 623 2.46 19.26 -17.28
N ALA A 624 2.09 19.43 -16.01
CA ALA A 624 2.53 18.57 -14.93
C ALA A 624 1.91 17.17 -15.08
N VAL A 625 2.77 16.15 -15.09
CA VAL A 625 2.36 14.75 -15.07
C VAL A 625 3.19 14.01 -14.03
N VAL A 626 2.59 12.99 -13.43
CA VAL A 626 3.34 12.09 -12.58
C VAL A 626 4.30 11.26 -13.44
N ASP A 627 5.58 11.28 -13.08
CA ASP A 627 6.63 10.50 -13.75
C ASP A 627 6.27 9.00 -13.75
N TYR A 628 6.51 8.35 -14.88
CA TYR A 628 6.42 6.90 -15.02
C TYR A 628 7.34 6.19 -14.01
N PHE A 629 8.57 6.67 -13.83
CA PHE A 629 9.55 6.04 -12.93
C PHE A 629 9.39 6.45 -11.47
N ALA A 630 8.32 7.15 -11.11
CA ALA A 630 7.97 7.43 -9.73
C ALA A 630 7.81 6.10 -8.97
N THR A 631 8.81 5.76 -8.15
CA THR A 631 8.82 4.56 -7.30
C THR A 631 7.87 4.70 -6.11
N SER A 632 7.58 5.94 -5.73
CA SER A 632 6.48 6.39 -4.88
C SER A 632 5.97 7.73 -5.43
N LEU A 633 4.70 8.05 -5.20
CA LEU A 633 4.27 9.44 -5.31
C LEU A 633 5.01 10.23 -4.20
N PRO A 634 5.52 11.44 -4.48
CA PRO A 634 6.31 12.23 -3.51
C PRO A 634 5.60 12.51 -2.19
N SER A 635 4.29 12.27 -2.15
CA SER A 635 3.46 12.62 -1.04
C SER A 635 2.51 11.45 -0.76
N LEU A 636 2.58 10.92 0.47
CA LEU A 636 1.57 10.01 1.02
C LEU A 636 0.27 10.79 1.31
N LEU A 637 -0.15 11.67 0.38
CA LEU A 637 -1.23 12.60 0.61
C LEU A 637 -2.55 11.85 0.64
N LEU A 638 -3.23 12.09 1.75
CA LEU A 638 -4.50 11.49 2.05
C LEU A 638 -5.64 12.08 1.20
N PHE A 639 -5.50 13.35 0.81
CA PHE A 639 -6.39 14.04 -0.11
C PHE A 639 -5.61 14.42 -1.35
N ALA A 640 -6.09 13.99 -2.51
CA ALA A 640 -5.42 14.20 -3.78
C ALA A 640 -5.20 15.70 -4.03
N GLU A 641 -3.97 16.05 -4.38
CA GLU A 641 -3.62 17.36 -4.92
C GLU A 641 -3.80 17.35 -6.43
N ASP A 642 -4.22 18.50 -6.97
CA ASP A 642 -4.10 18.75 -8.39
C ASP A 642 -2.62 18.99 -8.70
N VAL A 643 -1.99 18.01 -9.36
CA VAL A 643 -0.57 18.05 -9.74
C VAL A 643 -0.21 19.27 -10.58
N GLN A 644 -1.15 19.75 -11.42
CA GLN A 644 -0.95 20.98 -12.18
C GLN A 644 -1.02 22.20 -11.25
N ALA A 645 -1.98 22.24 -10.33
CA ALA A 645 -2.08 23.37 -9.39
C ALA A 645 -0.85 23.48 -8.48
N THR A 646 -0.30 22.35 -8.02
CA THR A 646 0.94 22.31 -7.22
C THR A 646 2.13 22.81 -8.04
N HIS A 647 2.29 22.33 -9.27
CA HIS A 647 3.32 22.80 -10.21
C HIS A 647 3.19 24.31 -10.50
N ASP A 648 1.99 24.79 -10.82
CA ASP A 648 1.72 26.20 -11.06
C ASP A 648 2.04 27.06 -9.83
N SER A 649 1.82 26.53 -8.62
CA SER A 649 2.15 27.22 -7.37
C SER A 649 3.66 27.38 -7.18
N ARG A 650 4.42 26.33 -7.52
CA ARG A 650 5.88 26.40 -7.51
C ARG A 650 6.40 27.39 -8.57
N VAL A 651 5.84 27.37 -9.77
CA VAL A 651 6.17 28.35 -10.83
C VAL A 651 5.90 29.78 -10.35
N ARG A 652 4.76 30.05 -9.69
CA ARG A 652 4.47 31.36 -9.10
C ARG A 652 5.50 31.76 -8.05
N THR A 653 5.92 30.82 -7.20
CA THR A 653 6.95 31.05 -6.17
C THR A 653 8.28 31.45 -6.83
N LEU A 654 8.71 30.73 -7.85
CA LEU A 654 9.93 31.05 -8.61
C LEU A 654 9.82 32.41 -9.33
N GLN A 655 8.64 32.77 -9.85
CA GLN A 655 8.39 34.10 -10.44
C GLN A 655 8.52 35.21 -9.40
N THR A 656 7.99 35.01 -8.19
CA THR A 656 8.14 35.98 -7.08
C THR A 656 9.61 36.13 -6.68
N LEU A 657 10.35 35.03 -6.56
CA LEU A 657 11.79 35.06 -6.25
C LEU A 657 12.60 35.77 -7.34
N LEU A 658 12.28 35.52 -8.61
CA LEU A 658 12.92 36.19 -9.75
C LEU A 658 12.62 37.70 -9.77
N ALA A 659 11.37 38.10 -9.51
CA ALA A 659 11.00 39.51 -9.43
C ALA A 659 11.73 40.23 -8.29
N GLY A 660 11.82 39.59 -7.11
CA GLY A 660 12.60 40.12 -5.99
C GLY A 660 14.10 40.22 -6.30
N LEU A 661 14.65 39.26 -7.05
CA LEU A 661 16.03 39.32 -7.53
C LEU A 661 16.24 40.47 -8.53
N ASP A 662 15.32 40.68 -9.47
CA ASP A 662 15.38 41.79 -10.42
C ASP A 662 15.39 43.15 -9.70
N ASP A 663 14.49 43.34 -8.73
CA ASP A 663 14.44 44.55 -7.91
C ASP A 663 15.75 44.79 -7.13
N GLN A 664 16.41 43.73 -6.66
CA GLN A 664 17.68 43.83 -5.95
C GLN A 664 18.86 44.14 -6.89
N LEU A 665 18.89 43.55 -8.07
CA LEU A 665 19.96 43.77 -9.05
C LEU A 665 19.89 45.16 -9.70
N ASP A 666 18.70 45.75 -9.78
CA ASP A 666 18.46 47.09 -10.35
C ASP A 666 18.73 48.24 -9.36
N GLN A 667 18.87 47.98 -8.05
CA GLN A 667 19.14 49.02 -7.06
C GLN A 667 20.59 49.53 -7.13
N PRO A 668 20.83 50.85 -7.27
CA PRO A 668 22.16 51.42 -7.15
C PRO A 668 22.65 51.40 -5.69
N ASP A 669 23.92 51.03 -5.50
CA ASP A 669 24.59 50.74 -4.21
C ASP A 669 24.13 51.62 -3.02
N GLN A 670 23.49 51.01 -2.01
CA GLN A 670 23.43 51.56 -0.64
C GLN A 670 24.41 50.88 0.32
N LEU A 671 25.08 49.80 -0.10
CA LEU A 671 25.97 48.99 0.74
C LEU A 671 27.38 48.87 0.14
N ASP A 672 27.94 49.97 -0.39
CA ASP A 672 29.37 50.06 -0.68
C ASP A 672 30.12 50.57 0.58
N PRO A 673 30.81 49.70 1.34
CA PRO A 673 31.58 50.12 2.53
C PRO A 673 32.84 50.91 2.13
N THR A 674 33.19 50.94 0.84
CA THR A 674 34.42 51.56 0.37
C THR A 674 34.26 53.01 -0.08
N SER A 675 33.02 53.48 -0.28
CA SER A 675 32.79 54.86 -0.72
C SER A 675 32.89 55.93 0.39
N ASN A 676 32.82 55.54 1.67
CA ASN A 676 32.76 56.50 2.78
C ASN A 676 34.12 56.79 3.47
N GLN A 677 35.24 56.27 2.96
CA GLN A 677 36.58 56.57 3.50
C GLN A 677 37.42 57.54 2.65
N SER A 678 37.00 57.89 1.43
CA SER A 678 37.78 58.78 0.54
C SER A 678 37.42 60.27 0.63
N SER A 679 36.35 60.65 1.34
CA SER A 679 35.85 62.04 1.43
C SER A 679 36.08 62.73 2.78
N ARG A 680 36.68 62.08 3.79
CA ARG A 680 36.94 62.68 5.13
C ARG A 680 38.42 62.92 5.48
N ARG A 681 39.34 62.88 4.51
CA ARG A 681 40.78 63.18 4.74
C ARG A 681 41.34 64.35 3.93
N ARG A 682 40.48 65.23 3.43
CA ARG A 682 40.86 66.58 2.94
C ARG A 682 39.84 67.60 3.44
N ASP A 683 39.84 67.85 4.74
CA ASP A 683 39.76 69.17 5.34
C ASP A 683 39.66 69.03 6.86
N ARG A 684 40.67 69.61 7.53
CA ARG A 684 40.96 69.69 8.98
C ARG A 684 41.72 68.54 9.62
#